data_AF-A0A2V2GJ93-F1
#
_entry.id   AF-A0A2V2GJ93-F1
#
_cell.length_a   1.000
_cell.length_b   1.000
_cell.length_c   1.000
_cell.angle_alpha   90.00
_cell.angle_beta   90.00
_cell.angle_gamma   90.00
#
_symmetry.space_group_name_H-M   'P 1'
#
loop_
_entity.id
_entity.type
_entity.pdbx_description
1 polymer ?
#
loop_
_entity_poly.entity_id
_entity_poly.type
_entity_poly.pdbx_seq_one_letter_code
_entity_poly.pdbx_strand_id
1 'polypeptide(L)'
;MFYSISISPNQNYLLRTHSNDSFYGEKMKIEEIHDCCTGCGACMSECPKKCIEFTFDDEGFYFPSIDKNKCIECGRCERVCHILNPLVHEDNIEANSYYGYSLDRNIRAASSSGGVFSCISRNILAENGVVYGAAFDFDTLTLKHTSTDRAALSALAKSKYIESYMGNTIADIKNDLKNGRTVFFCGTPCQVAGVRNAVGENERLILCDFVCHGVPSARIFKEYLKGKLHKNEKLSELDFRPKDNGWTDIYIRLKTSRTEYFIPHNLDLFYKGFITENAFLRRSCYECRYRQNHLSDITIADFWGYRDYNPAISDNKGLSLIVTNNAKGKRIVESLENFELHRIDNRFSKYAFAAKDYSKYLELRSRFYSSYHKVGFKKAAMQTYMKGYHLYIRRVWRKIKEMYKDIKKKDSCYIQRLKKAARINLFCLLPSTTVLMFHHIDDGCINIKSGCKLSKESFLSILDSGIDFISMEEYAKFDFSAKNSCVITFDDALSDVFRVAYPELKKRRIPFTVFVITDFLNNDGYISDSELLEMAADPLVTIGSHGVTHEVLSGMSEEKQLLELLQSKEILQNLIGKEVHYFAYSHGLFDKTSLNILKEKSCYRLAFVAGGGVTNRFSSADHYILPRVDCEDGLETFKIINVFGKSKLIYRR
;
A
#
# COMPACT_ATOMS: atom_id res chain seq x y z
N MET A 1 28.84 -1.68 42.25
CA MET A 1 27.83 -2.66 41.79
C MET A 1 27.35 -2.24 40.40
N PHE A 2 28.08 -2.66 39.37
CA PHE A 2 27.69 -2.51 37.97
C PHE A 2 27.26 -3.89 37.49
N TYR A 3 25.99 -4.06 37.13
CA TYR A 3 25.52 -5.29 36.50
C TYR A 3 25.74 -5.19 35.00
N SER A 4 26.65 -6.03 34.52
CA SER A 4 26.92 -6.38 33.13
C SER A 4 25.69 -7.02 32.48
N ILE A 5 25.20 -6.44 31.38
CA ILE A 5 24.32 -7.14 30.43
C ILE A 5 25.21 -7.60 29.27
N SER A 6 25.36 -8.91 29.16
CA SER A 6 26.06 -9.60 28.08
C SER A 6 25.30 -9.41 26.76
N ILE A 7 25.90 -8.70 25.82
CA ILE A 7 25.48 -8.65 24.42
C ILE A 7 25.98 -9.95 23.78
N SER A 8 25.07 -10.79 23.27
CA SER A 8 25.45 -12.03 22.57
C SER A 8 26.14 -11.71 21.24
N PRO A 9 27.23 -12.40 20.86
CA PRO A 9 27.96 -12.15 19.63
C PRO A 9 27.26 -12.84 18.45
N ASN A 10 26.36 -12.14 17.75
CA ASN A 10 25.73 -12.64 16.51
C ASN A 10 25.75 -11.59 15.38
N GLN A 11 26.83 -10.79 15.28
CA GLN A 11 27.05 -9.85 14.17
C GLN A 11 28.01 -10.36 13.08
N ASN A 12 28.34 -11.66 13.02
CA ASN A 12 29.29 -12.23 12.06
C ASN A 12 28.68 -13.20 11.03
N TYR A 13 27.39 -13.08 10.69
CA TYR A 13 26.73 -14.05 9.80
C TYR A 13 26.70 -13.71 8.30
N LEU A 14 27.31 -12.60 7.89
CA LEU A 14 27.40 -12.23 6.47
C LEU A 14 28.81 -11.75 6.13
N LEU A 15 29.73 -12.71 5.96
CA LEU A 15 30.94 -12.65 5.12
C LEU A 15 31.64 -14.03 5.20
N ARG A 16 31.09 -15.02 4.50
CA ARG A 16 31.83 -16.22 4.08
C ARG A 16 31.57 -16.45 2.60
N THR A 17 32.16 -15.60 1.78
CA THR A 17 32.38 -15.85 0.35
C THR A 17 33.88 -16.09 0.16
N HIS A 18 34.20 -17.26 -0.40
CA HIS A 18 35.50 -17.71 -0.91
C HIS A 18 36.67 -17.88 0.07
N SER A 19 36.81 -19.10 0.59
CA SER A 19 38.11 -19.77 0.61
C SER A 19 37.91 -21.28 0.51
N ASN A 20 38.49 -21.89 -0.54
CA ASN A 20 38.75 -23.32 -0.61
C ASN A 20 39.75 -23.67 0.49
N ASP A 21 39.29 -23.84 1.73
CA ASP A 21 40.09 -24.46 2.77
C ASP A 21 39.22 -25.23 3.76
N SER A 22 39.66 -26.45 3.98
CA SER A 22 39.11 -27.48 4.85
C SER A 22 38.95 -27.02 6.29
N PHE A 23 37.71 -26.92 6.76
CA PHE A 23 37.35 -27.14 8.16
C PHE A 23 36.03 -27.92 8.19
N TYR A 24 36.08 -29.19 8.59
CA TYR A 24 34.92 -30.03 8.86
C TYR A 24 34.14 -29.48 10.07
N GLY A 25 33.41 -28.39 9.88
CA GLY A 25 32.35 -27.97 10.78
C GLY A 25 31.11 -28.81 10.48
N GLU A 26 30.48 -29.37 11.52
CA GLU A 26 29.22 -30.11 11.39
C GLU A 26 28.22 -29.29 10.58
N LYS A 27 27.69 -29.85 9.49
CA LYS A 27 26.61 -29.22 8.72
C LYS A 27 25.40 -29.10 9.64
N MET A 28 24.89 -27.88 9.82
CA MET A 28 23.66 -27.63 10.59
C MET A 28 22.54 -28.56 10.15
N LYS A 29 21.86 -29.16 11.13
CA LYS A 29 20.70 -30.01 10.89
C LYS A 29 19.45 -29.18 10.69
N ILE A 30 18.44 -29.78 10.08
CA ILE A 30 17.17 -29.10 9.84
C ILE A 30 16.44 -28.65 11.13
N GLU A 31 16.70 -29.32 12.25
CA GLU A 31 16.17 -28.97 13.58
C GLU A 31 16.84 -27.70 14.14
N GLU A 32 18.02 -27.32 13.66
CA GLU A 32 18.84 -26.24 14.21
C GLU A 32 18.63 -24.89 13.49
N ILE A 33 17.97 -24.90 12.32
CA ILE A 33 17.75 -23.70 11.50
C ILE A 33 16.48 -22.93 11.85
N HIS A 34 16.02 -22.98 13.10
CA HIS A 34 14.73 -22.39 13.49
C HIS A 34 14.58 -20.92 13.07
N ASP A 35 15.60 -20.10 13.33
CA ASP A 35 15.52 -18.65 13.06
C ASP A 35 15.60 -18.31 11.56
N CYS A 36 16.23 -19.16 10.76
CA CYS A 36 16.46 -18.96 9.34
C CYS A 36 15.51 -19.80 8.44
N CYS A 37 14.76 -20.76 8.99
CA CYS A 37 13.78 -21.54 8.26
C CYS A 37 12.66 -20.64 7.71
N THR A 38 12.29 -20.85 6.45
CA THR A 38 11.29 -20.04 5.74
C THR A 38 9.92 -20.71 5.64
N GLY A 39 9.73 -21.90 6.19
CA GLY A 39 8.46 -22.61 6.11
C GLY A 39 8.11 -23.20 4.73
N CYS A 40 9.08 -23.43 3.83
CA CYS A 40 8.80 -23.81 2.43
C CYS A 40 8.23 -25.23 2.23
N GLY A 41 8.26 -26.10 3.25
CA GLY A 41 7.69 -27.46 3.18
C GLY A 41 8.50 -28.50 2.40
N ALA A 42 9.62 -28.14 1.77
CA ALA A 42 10.40 -29.07 0.93
C ALA A 42 10.90 -30.31 1.70
N CYS A 43 11.38 -30.13 2.93
CA CYS A 43 11.83 -31.25 3.76
C CYS A 43 10.73 -32.26 4.09
N MET A 44 9.50 -31.80 4.31
CA MET A 44 8.35 -32.66 4.55
C MET A 44 8.00 -33.45 3.31
N SER A 45 7.97 -32.80 2.14
CA SER A 45 7.68 -33.45 0.86
C SER A 45 8.71 -34.52 0.48
N GLU A 46 10.00 -34.27 0.72
CA GLU A 46 11.07 -35.19 0.35
C GLU A 46 11.30 -36.33 1.36
N CYS A 47 10.59 -36.33 2.49
CA CYS A 47 10.76 -37.36 3.51
C CYS A 47 10.13 -38.69 3.05
N PRO A 48 10.93 -39.75 2.77
CA PRO A 48 10.41 -41.00 2.23
C PRO A 48 9.60 -41.80 3.26
N LYS A 49 9.82 -41.55 4.56
CA LYS A 49 9.09 -42.18 5.66
C LYS A 49 7.92 -41.35 6.17
N LYS A 50 7.67 -40.16 5.58
CA LYS A 50 6.64 -39.21 6.02
C LYS A 50 6.69 -38.95 7.54
N CYS A 51 7.91 -38.86 8.08
CA CYS A 51 8.14 -38.65 9.51
C CYS A 51 8.30 -37.17 9.88
N ILE A 52 8.14 -36.25 8.92
CA ILE A 52 8.21 -34.80 9.15
C ILE A 52 6.82 -34.24 8.94
N GLU A 53 6.30 -33.52 9.93
CA GLU A 53 5.04 -32.78 9.86
C GLU A 53 5.29 -31.30 10.16
N PHE A 54 4.56 -30.40 9.50
CA PHE A 54 4.68 -28.97 9.78
C PHE A 54 3.64 -28.53 10.81
N THR A 55 4.07 -28.27 12.04
CA THR A 55 3.22 -27.82 13.15
C THR A 55 3.52 -26.37 13.51
N PHE A 56 2.67 -25.73 14.32
CA PHE A 56 2.95 -24.38 14.79
C PHE A 56 4.03 -24.37 15.87
N ASP A 57 5.01 -23.47 15.73
CA ASP A 57 5.90 -23.08 16.83
C ASP A 57 5.16 -22.21 17.87
N ASP A 58 5.90 -21.71 18.87
CA ASP A 58 5.39 -20.82 19.89
C ASP A 58 5.03 -19.43 19.35
N GLU A 59 5.52 -19.02 18.19
CA GLU A 59 5.20 -17.76 17.51
C GLU A 59 4.05 -17.87 16.48
N GLY A 60 3.59 -19.10 16.20
CA GLY A 60 2.45 -19.39 15.34
C GLY A 60 2.76 -19.56 13.85
N PHE A 61 4.00 -19.89 13.52
CA PHE A 61 4.48 -20.22 12.18
C PHE A 61 4.64 -21.73 12.00
N TYR A 62 4.53 -22.21 10.76
CA TYR A 62 4.74 -23.64 10.47
C TYR A 62 6.22 -24.02 10.48
N PHE A 63 6.59 -25.02 11.28
CA PHE A 63 7.95 -25.55 11.40
C PHE A 63 7.99 -27.09 11.31
N PRO A 64 9.07 -27.67 10.77
CA PRO A 64 9.22 -29.12 10.70
C PRO A 64 9.36 -29.72 12.10
N SER A 65 8.48 -30.65 12.43
CA SER A 65 8.55 -31.54 13.58
C SER A 65 8.86 -32.97 13.09
N ILE A 66 9.91 -33.59 13.64
CA ILE A 66 10.41 -34.89 13.18
C ILE A 66 10.09 -35.99 14.19
N ASP A 67 9.37 -37.01 13.74
CA ASP A 67 9.19 -38.27 14.48
C ASP A 67 10.46 -39.11 14.39
N LYS A 68 11.31 -39.02 15.42
CA LYS A 68 12.62 -39.69 15.48
C LYS A 68 12.53 -41.21 15.42
N ASN A 69 11.41 -41.80 15.84
CA ASN A 69 11.22 -43.26 15.79
C ASN A 69 10.96 -43.77 14.37
N LYS A 70 10.49 -42.90 13.45
CA LYS A 70 10.26 -43.24 12.04
C LYS A 70 11.39 -42.75 11.13
N CYS A 71 12.20 -41.80 11.60
CA CYS A 71 13.30 -41.27 10.84
C CYS A 71 14.36 -42.36 10.60
N ILE A 72 14.80 -42.49 9.35
CA ILE A 72 15.88 -43.39 8.95
C ILE A 72 17.18 -42.65 8.65
N GLU A 73 17.30 -41.39 9.11
CA GLU A 73 18.49 -40.54 8.98
C GLU A 73 19.06 -40.41 7.56
N CYS A 74 18.20 -40.48 6.53
CA CYS A 74 18.64 -40.50 5.12
C CYS A 74 19.19 -39.16 4.60
N GLY A 75 19.13 -38.08 5.38
CA GLY A 75 19.59 -36.72 5.04
C GLY A 75 18.84 -36.02 3.89
N ARG A 76 17.74 -36.57 3.36
CA ARG A 76 17.00 -35.98 2.22
C ARG A 76 16.42 -34.60 2.56
N CYS A 77 15.87 -34.45 3.77
CA CYS A 77 15.30 -33.20 4.26
C CYS A 77 16.33 -32.06 4.29
N GLU A 78 17.57 -32.37 4.65
CA GLU A 78 18.67 -31.40 4.70
C GLU A 78 19.15 -31.06 3.30
N ARG A 79 19.37 -32.07 2.43
CA ARG A 79 19.80 -31.87 1.03
C ARG A 79 18.86 -30.96 0.24
N VAL A 80 17.55 -31.09 0.44
CA VAL A 80 16.57 -30.26 -0.26
C VAL A 80 16.40 -28.86 0.36
N CYS A 81 16.87 -28.64 1.59
CA CYS A 81 16.69 -27.37 2.27
C CYS A 81 17.52 -26.26 1.59
N HIS A 82 16.86 -25.26 1.04
CA HIS A 82 17.51 -24.12 0.37
C HIS A 82 18.28 -23.18 1.33
N ILE A 83 18.04 -23.30 2.63
CA ILE A 83 18.83 -22.57 3.65
C ILE A 83 20.18 -23.26 3.86
N LEU A 84 20.18 -24.60 3.95
CA LEU A 84 21.41 -25.39 4.14
C LEU A 84 22.19 -25.57 2.84
N ASN A 85 21.48 -25.64 1.71
CA ASN A 85 22.03 -25.82 0.37
C ASN A 85 21.47 -24.74 -0.56
N PRO A 86 21.92 -23.49 -0.41
CA PRO A 86 21.43 -22.39 -1.21
C PRO A 86 21.84 -22.54 -2.67
N LEU A 87 20.88 -22.38 -3.57
CA LEU A 87 21.18 -22.22 -4.98
C LEU A 87 21.77 -20.82 -5.19
N VAL A 88 22.87 -20.79 -5.93
CA VAL A 88 23.46 -19.55 -6.44
C VAL A 88 22.96 -19.40 -7.88
N HIS A 89 22.40 -18.24 -8.21
CA HIS A 89 22.17 -17.91 -9.62
C HIS A 89 23.54 -17.72 -10.27
N GLU A 90 23.81 -18.44 -11.36
CA GLU A 90 24.87 -18.02 -12.28
C GLU A 90 24.50 -16.62 -12.81
N ASP A 91 25.48 -15.72 -12.85
CA ASP A 91 25.31 -14.28 -12.98
C ASP A 91 24.36 -13.84 -14.10
N ASN A 92 23.48 -12.87 -13.75
CA ASN A 92 22.72 -11.97 -14.62
C ASN A 92 22.29 -12.50 -15.99
N ILE A 93 21.17 -13.22 -16.05
CA ILE A 93 20.30 -13.07 -17.22
C ILE A 93 19.73 -11.65 -17.11
N GLU A 94 19.90 -10.81 -18.13
CA GLU A 94 19.31 -9.46 -18.20
C GLU A 94 17.81 -9.54 -17.91
N ALA A 95 17.44 -9.34 -16.65
CA ALA A 95 16.05 -9.40 -16.22
C ALA A 95 15.29 -8.36 -17.04
N ASN A 96 14.24 -8.77 -17.74
CA ASN A 96 13.44 -7.85 -18.52
C ASN A 96 12.23 -7.45 -17.69
N SER A 97 12.06 -6.14 -17.51
CA SER A 97 10.93 -5.57 -16.79
C SER A 97 9.84 -5.12 -17.76
N TYR A 98 8.60 -5.40 -17.39
CA TYR A 98 7.40 -5.00 -18.11
C TYR A 98 6.37 -4.47 -17.12
N TYR A 99 5.49 -3.58 -17.59
CA TYR A 99 4.17 -3.44 -16.97
C TYR A 99 3.09 -3.97 -17.89
N GLY A 100 1.95 -4.33 -17.31
CA GLY A 100 0.82 -4.78 -18.11
C GLY A 100 -0.46 -5.04 -17.33
N TYR A 101 -1.52 -5.31 -18.07
CA TYR A 101 -2.83 -5.63 -17.54
C TYR A 101 -3.68 -6.41 -18.53
N SER A 102 -4.62 -7.21 -18.02
CA SER A 102 -5.55 -7.97 -18.86
C SER A 102 -6.56 -7.05 -19.55
N LEU A 103 -6.83 -7.33 -20.82
CA LEU A 103 -7.90 -6.69 -21.59
C LEU A 103 -9.29 -7.21 -21.18
N ASP A 104 -9.35 -8.40 -20.55
CA ASP A 104 -10.57 -8.90 -19.89
C ASP A 104 -10.79 -8.14 -18.57
N ARG A 105 -11.79 -7.26 -18.58
CA ARG A 105 -12.16 -6.43 -17.43
C ARG A 105 -12.53 -7.25 -16.19
N ASN A 106 -13.08 -8.46 -16.37
CA ASN A 106 -13.46 -9.33 -15.27
C ASN A 106 -12.22 -9.96 -14.63
N ILE A 107 -11.24 -10.43 -15.42
CA ILE A 107 -9.95 -10.91 -14.88
C ILE A 107 -9.28 -9.79 -14.10
N ARG A 108 -9.18 -8.61 -14.72
CA ARG A 108 -8.50 -7.47 -14.11
C ARG A 108 -9.18 -7.10 -12.80
N ALA A 109 -10.51 -6.95 -12.76
CA ALA A 109 -11.26 -6.64 -11.52
C ALA A 109 -11.12 -7.73 -10.45
N ALA A 110 -11.12 -9.01 -10.83
CA ALA A 110 -10.97 -10.14 -9.92
C ALA A 110 -9.51 -10.38 -9.45
N SER A 111 -8.55 -9.56 -9.90
CA SER A 111 -7.13 -9.67 -9.55
C SER A 111 -6.69 -8.56 -8.61
N SER A 112 -5.64 -8.80 -7.81
CA SER A 112 -5.08 -7.75 -6.93
C SER A 112 -4.40 -6.62 -7.70
N SER A 113 -4.02 -6.85 -8.95
CA SER A 113 -3.28 -5.92 -9.80
C SER A 113 -3.80 -5.97 -11.25
N GLY A 114 -2.92 -5.95 -12.25
CA GLY A 114 -3.25 -6.05 -13.68
C GLY A 114 -3.77 -7.41 -14.15
N GLY A 115 -3.56 -8.49 -13.38
CA GLY A 115 -4.16 -9.81 -13.63
C GLY A 115 -3.27 -10.83 -14.34
N VAL A 116 -1.96 -10.56 -14.45
CA VAL A 116 -0.99 -11.42 -15.13
C VAL A 116 -1.02 -12.89 -14.66
N PHE A 117 -1.13 -13.16 -13.34
CA PHE A 117 -1.19 -14.53 -12.80
C PHE A 117 -2.36 -15.31 -13.42
N SER A 118 -3.54 -14.70 -13.50
CA SER A 118 -4.74 -15.33 -14.03
C SER A 118 -4.65 -15.55 -15.54
N CYS A 119 -4.02 -14.63 -16.27
CA CYS A 119 -3.77 -14.78 -17.71
C CYS A 119 -2.83 -15.95 -18.00
N ILE A 120 -1.66 -16.01 -17.35
CA ILE A 120 -0.72 -17.13 -17.48
C ILE A 120 -1.43 -18.44 -17.13
N SER A 121 -2.15 -18.45 -16.01
CA SER A 121 -2.88 -19.64 -15.54
C SER A 121 -3.88 -20.17 -16.57
N ARG A 122 -4.63 -19.29 -17.24
CA ARG A 122 -5.60 -19.70 -18.27
C ARG A 122 -4.93 -20.34 -19.48
N ASN A 123 -3.79 -19.80 -19.94
CA ASN A 123 -3.04 -20.40 -21.05
C ASN A 123 -2.54 -21.81 -20.69
N ILE A 124 -1.99 -21.98 -19.49
CA ILE A 124 -1.53 -23.29 -19.02
C ILE A 124 -2.67 -24.30 -18.92
N LEU A 125 -3.84 -23.88 -18.44
CA LEU A 125 -5.02 -24.75 -18.37
C LEU A 125 -5.58 -25.10 -19.75
N ALA A 126 -5.50 -24.20 -20.73
CA ALA A 126 -5.91 -24.46 -22.10
C ALA A 126 -5.09 -25.56 -22.77
N GLU A 127 -3.84 -25.75 -22.33
CA GLU A 127 -2.92 -26.80 -22.79
C GLU A 127 -2.98 -28.08 -21.90
N ASN A 128 -4.06 -28.28 -21.14
CA ASN A 128 -4.23 -29.39 -20.18
C ASN A 128 -3.16 -29.45 -19.07
N GLY A 129 -2.51 -28.31 -18.79
CA GLY A 129 -1.61 -28.16 -17.66
C GLY A 129 -2.33 -28.09 -16.31
N VAL A 130 -1.58 -27.74 -15.27
CA VAL A 130 -2.08 -27.57 -13.90
C VAL A 130 -1.45 -26.35 -13.25
N VAL A 131 -2.24 -25.62 -12.48
CA VAL A 131 -1.77 -24.44 -11.74
C VAL A 131 -1.82 -24.73 -10.25
N TYR A 132 -0.71 -24.47 -9.58
CA TYR A 132 -0.55 -24.53 -8.13
C TYR A 132 -0.43 -23.13 -7.56
N GLY A 133 -1.23 -22.85 -6.54
CA GLY A 133 -1.26 -21.57 -5.83
C GLY A 133 -1.90 -21.73 -4.46
N ALA A 134 -2.21 -20.63 -3.78
CA ALA A 134 -2.75 -20.65 -2.42
C ALA A 134 -4.26 -20.37 -2.39
N ALA A 135 -5.05 -21.27 -1.81
CA ALA A 135 -6.48 -21.10 -1.56
C ALA A 135 -6.77 -21.01 -0.05
N PHE A 136 -7.70 -20.13 0.33
CA PHE A 136 -8.12 -20.00 1.73
C PHE A 136 -9.24 -21.01 2.04
N ASP A 137 -9.04 -21.79 3.09
CA ASP A 137 -9.98 -22.76 3.60
C ASP A 137 -10.80 -22.11 4.73
N PHE A 138 -12.06 -21.80 4.43
CA PHE A 138 -12.97 -21.07 5.35
C PHE A 138 -13.43 -21.89 6.55
N ASP A 139 -13.38 -23.23 6.47
CA ASP A 139 -13.77 -24.09 7.59
C ASP A 139 -12.64 -24.18 8.62
N THR A 140 -11.40 -24.32 8.16
CA THR A 140 -10.22 -24.41 9.03
C THR A 140 -9.61 -23.05 9.36
N LEU A 141 -9.99 -21.99 8.64
CA LEU A 141 -9.42 -20.64 8.68
C LEU A 141 -7.91 -20.66 8.44
N THR A 142 -7.47 -21.40 7.42
CA THR A 142 -6.06 -21.53 7.05
C THR A 142 -5.87 -21.30 5.56
N LEU A 143 -4.71 -20.79 5.17
CA LEU A 143 -4.31 -20.68 3.78
C LEU A 143 -3.49 -21.92 3.41
N LYS A 144 -3.82 -22.59 2.30
CA LYS A 144 -3.15 -23.82 1.86
C LYS A 144 -2.75 -23.71 0.41
N HIS A 145 -1.57 -24.21 0.05
CA HIS A 145 -1.27 -24.44 -1.36
C HIS A 145 -2.07 -25.64 -1.89
N THR A 146 -2.61 -25.51 -3.09
CA THR A 146 -3.45 -26.51 -3.77
C THR A 146 -3.35 -26.35 -5.28
N SER A 147 -3.95 -27.28 -6.03
CA SER A 147 -3.99 -27.26 -7.49
C SER A 147 -5.38 -26.88 -8.05
N THR A 148 -5.41 -26.48 -9.32
CA THR A 148 -6.65 -26.25 -10.07
C THR A 148 -7.52 -27.49 -10.27
N ASP A 149 -6.97 -28.69 -10.07
CA ASP A 149 -7.77 -29.92 -10.06
C ASP A 149 -8.61 -30.05 -8.78
N ARG A 150 -8.23 -29.34 -7.70
CA ARG A 150 -8.86 -29.41 -6.37
C ARG A 150 -9.58 -28.13 -5.99
N ALA A 151 -9.30 -27.00 -6.66
CA ALA A 151 -9.90 -25.71 -6.38
C ALA A 151 -10.09 -24.91 -7.66
N ALA A 152 -11.11 -24.05 -7.70
CA ALA A 152 -11.27 -23.12 -8.81
C ALA A 152 -10.08 -22.15 -8.91
N LEU A 153 -9.69 -21.76 -10.13
CA LEU A 153 -8.61 -20.79 -10.36
C LEU A 153 -8.85 -19.45 -9.62
N SER A 154 -10.10 -19.02 -9.50
CA SER A 154 -10.47 -17.80 -8.76
C SER A 154 -10.09 -17.86 -7.27
N ALA A 155 -10.02 -19.05 -6.67
CA ALA A 155 -9.58 -19.23 -5.28
C ALA A 155 -8.07 -19.02 -5.13
N LEU A 156 -7.29 -19.27 -6.19
CA LEU A 156 -5.83 -19.08 -6.23
C LEU A 156 -5.43 -17.64 -6.57
N ALA A 157 -6.28 -16.91 -7.29
CA ALA A 157 -6.07 -15.52 -7.67
C ALA A 157 -6.18 -14.55 -6.48
N LYS A 158 -5.59 -13.36 -6.60
CA LYS A 158 -5.45 -12.31 -5.55
C LYS A 158 -4.42 -12.62 -4.46
N SER A 159 -3.83 -11.56 -3.91
CA SER A 159 -2.93 -11.59 -2.75
C SER A 159 -3.64 -12.13 -1.51
N LYS A 160 -2.96 -13.02 -0.77
CA LYS A 160 -3.37 -13.44 0.58
C LYS A 160 -2.21 -13.19 1.53
N TYR A 161 -2.38 -12.27 2.47
CA TYR A 161 -1.30 -11.82 3.36
C TYR A 161 -1.19 -12.70 4.62
N ILE A 162 -0.98 -14.00 4.42
CA ILE A 162 -0.85 -15.00 5.48
C ILE A 162 0.15 -16.06 5.00
N GLU A 163 0.84 -16.72 5.92
CA GLU A 163 1.57 -17.95 5.60
C GLU A 163 0.64 -19.03 5.03
N SER A 164 1.02 -19.60 3.88
CA SER A 164 0.33 -20.75 3.30
C SER A 164 0.98 -22.07 3.69
N TYR A 165 0.16 -23.04 4.07
CA TYR A 165 0.59 -24.40 4.36
C TYR A 165 0.86 -25.17 3.06
N MET A 166 2.11 -25.60 2.85
CA MET A 166 2.52 -26.28 1.62
C MET A 166 2.06 -27.74 1.53
N GLY A 167 1.90 -28.45 2.66
CA GLY A 167 1.44 -29.84 2.65
C GLY A 167 2.21 -30.73 1.66
N ASN A 168 1.49 -31.54 0.88
CA ASN A 168 2.06 -32.42 -0.14
C ASN A 168 2.28 -31.75 -1.50
N THR A 169 2.16 -30.43 -1.61
CA THR A 169 2.17 -29.71 -2.90
C THR A 169 3.36 -30.07 -3.79
N ILE A 170 4.56 -30.17 -3.23
CA ILE A 170 5.78 -30.46 -4.01
C ILE A 170 5.77 -31.90 -4.54
N ALA A 171 5.28 -32.86 -3.75
CA ALA A 171 5.11 -34.24 -4.19
C ALA A 171 4.07 -34.34 -5.30
N ASP A 172 2.96 -33.59 -5.19
CA ASP A 172 1.91 -33.54 -6.22
C ASP A 172 2.45 -32.93 -7.52
N ILE A 173 3.26 -31.86 -7.44
CA ILE A 173 3.97 -31.26 -8.58
C ILE A 173 4.85 -32.30 -9.29
N LYS A 174 5.66 -33.06 -8.55
CA LYS A 174 6.51 -34.11 -9.11
C LYS A 174 5.70 -35.18 -9.82
N ASN A 175 4.55 -35.55 -9.27
CA ASN A 175 3.66 -36.53 -9.88
C ASN A 175 3.05 -36.01 -11.19
N ASP A 176 2.58 -34.76 -11.22
CA ASP A 176 2.05 -34.15 -12.45
C ASP A 176 3.11 -34.04 -13.56
N LEU A 177 4.34 -33.63 -13.20
CA LEU A 177 5.46 -33.58 -14.14
C LEU A 177 5.80 -34.97 -14.69
N LYS A 178 5.81 -36.00 -13.82
CA LYS A 178 6.03 -37.40 -14.23
C LYS A 178 4.95 -37.89 -15.19
N ASN A 179 3.71 -37.42 -15.02
CA ASN A 179 2.58 -37.71 -15.90
C ASN A 179 2.57 -36.83 -17.17
N GLY A 180 3.63 -36.05 -17.41
CA GLY A 180 3.78 -35.24 -18.61
C GLY A 180 2.98 -33.95 -18.63
N ARG A 181 2.39 -33.51 -17.51
CA ARG A 181 1.65 -32.23 -17.47
C ARG A 181 2.62 -31.06 -17.35
N THR A 182 2.25 -29.94 -18.00
CA THR A 182 2.88 -28.64 -17.71
C THR A 182 2.35 -28.13 -16.37
N VAL A 183 3.27 -27.76 -15.48
CA VAL A 183 2.96 -27.29 -14.12
C VAL A 183 3.34 -25.82 -14.00
N PHE A 184 2.39 -24.99 -13.60
CA PHE A 184 2.63 -23.60 -13.21
C PHE A 184 2.50 -23.45 -11.68
N PHE A 185 3.60 -23.20 -10.99
CA PHE A 185 3.61 -22.98 -9.54
C PHE A 185 3.80 -21.50 -9.23
N CYS A 186 2.89 -20.94 -8.42
CA CYS A 186 3.00 -19.60 -7.87
C CYS A 186 3.08 -19.62 -6.34
N GLY A 187 4.10 -19.00 -5.77
CA GLY A 187 4.33 -18.95 -4.32
C GLY A 187 5.25 -17.82 -3.90
N THR A 188 5.56 -17.74 -2.61
CA THR A 188 6.59 -16.81 -2.14
C THR A 188 7.96 -17.19 -2.74
N PRO A 189 8.90 -16.24 -2.87
CA PRO A 189 10.25 -16.55 -3.38
C PRO A 189 10.94 -17.71 -2.65
N CYS A 190 10.76 -17.82 -1.32
CA CYS A 190 11.32 -18.92 -0.54
C CYS A 190 10.58 -20.26 -0.72
N GLN A 191 9.30 -20.26 -1.10
CA GLN A 191 8.58 -21.47 -1.51
C GLN A 191 9.05 -21.92 -2.90
N VAL A 192 9.23 -20.99 -3.83
CA VAL A 192 9.82 -21.27 -5.16
C VAL A 192 11.21 -21.88 -5.01
N ALA A 193 12.06 -21.35 -4.14
CA ALA A 193 13.35 -21.95 -3.83
C ALA A 193 13.24 -23.40 -3.32
N GLY A 194 12.27 -23.67 -2.45
CA GLY A 194 11.98 -25.03 -1.97
C GLY A 194 11.54 -25.98 -3.09
N VAL A 195 10.66 -25.52 -4.00
CA VAL A 195 10.24 -26.30 -5.18
C VAL A 195 11.42 -26.55 -6.10
N ARG A 196 12.22 -25.54 -6.43
CA ARG A 196 13.39 -25.67 -7.31
C ARG A 196 14.41 -26.65 -6.75
N ASN A 197 14.76 -26.57 -5.45
CA ASN A 197 15.66 -27.54 -4.82
C ASN A 197 15.12 -28.97 -4.84
N ALA A 198 13.81 -29.14 -4.70
CA ALA A 198 13.20 -30.47 -4.66
C ALA A 198 13.08 -31.10 -6.05
N VAL A 199 12.71 -30.32 -7.06
CA VAL A 199 12.40 -30.81 -8.40
C VAL A 199 13.60 -30.74 -9.35
N GLY A 200 14.45 -29.74 -9.21
CA GLY A 200 15.50 -29.40 -10.17
C GLY A 200 14.96 -28.67 -11.40
N GLU A 201 15.82 -28.50 -12.41
CA GLU A 201 15.42 -27.91 -13.70
C GLU A 201 14.48 -28.85 -14.47
N ASN A 202 13.39 -28.30 -15.00
CA ASN A 202 12.42 -29.03 -15.80
C ASN A 202 11.69 -28.07 -16.75
N GLU A 203 11.70 -28.35 -18.05
CA GLU A 203 11.04 -27.50 -19.07
C GLU A 203 9.52 -27.39 -18.89
N ARG A 204 8.87 -28.43 -18.32
CA ARG A 204 7.43 -28.42 -18.03
C ARG A 204 7.08 -27.78 -16.69
N LEU A 205 8.06 -27.37 -15.88
CA LEU A 205 7.83 -26.65 -14.63
C LEU A 205 8.07 -25.16 -14.85
N ILE A 206 7.03 -24.37 -14.63
CA ILE A 206 7.07 -22.91 -14.66
C ILE A 206 6.94 -22.40 -13.23
N LEU A 207 7.94 -21.66 -12.78
CA LEU A 207 8.01 -21.09 -11.45
C LEU A 207 7.71 -19.59 -11.52
N CYS A 208 6.68 -19.15 -10.81
CA CYS A 208 6.39 -17.75 -10.58
C CYS A 208 6.48 -17.44 -9.10
N ASP A 209 7.18 -16.37 -8.76
CA ASP A 209 7.06 -15.75 -7.45
C ASP A 209 6.52 -14.33 -7.55
N PHE A 210 6.42 -13.68 -6.41
CA PHE A 210 6.00 -12.29 -6.31
C PHE A 210 6.89 -11.53 -5.33
N VAL A 211 6.91 -10.21 -5.49
CA VAL A 211 7.60 -9.31 -4.55
C VAL A 211 6.98 -9.44 -3.17
N CYS A 212 7.75 -10.01 -2.25
CA CYS A 212 7.26 -10.39 -0.94
C CYS A 212 7.63 -9.35 0.13
N HIS A 213 6.63 -8.85 0.85
CA HIS A 213 6.85 -7.98 2.00
C HIS A 213 7.47 -8.74 3.18
N GLY A 214 6.92 -9.91 3.47
CA GLY A 214 7.26 -10.79 4.58
C GLY A 214 6.09 -11.73 4.87
N VAL A 215 6.31 -12.79 5.65
CA VAL A 215 5.29 -13.78 6.00
C VAL A 215 4.83 -13.54 7.44
N PRO A 216 3.56 -13.15 7.70
CA PRO A 216 3.03 -13.01 9.05
C PRO A 216 2.55 -14.36 9.61
N SER A 217 2.47 -14.46 10.94
CA SER A 217 2.05 -15.66 11.67
C SER A 217 0.62 -16.10 11.32
N ALA A 218 0.48 -17.33 10.81
CA ALA A 218 -0.82 -17.92 10.47
C ALA A 218 -1.69 -18.16 11.71
N ARG A 219 -1.10 -18.53 12.86
CA ARG A 219 -1.87 -18.67 14.11
C ARG A 219 -2.43 -17.33 14.58
N ILE A 220 -1.62 -16.26 14.52
CA ILE A 220 -2.08 -14.91 14.88
C ILE A 220 -3.22 -14.47 13.96
N PHE A 221 -3.15 -14.74 12.66
CA PHE A 221 -4.26 -14.42 11.75
C PHE A 221 -5.54 -15.21 12.10
N LYS A 222 -5.40 -16.49 12.43
CA LYS A 222 -6.52 -17.33 12.87
C LYS A 222 -7.14 -16.83 14.17
N GLU A 223 -6.33 -16.41 15.14
CA GLU A 223 -6.80 -15.75 16.37
C GLU A 223 -7.50 -14.42 16.08
N TYR A 224 -6.95 -13.62 15.17
CA TYR A 224 -7.56 -12.37 14.70
C TYR A 224 -8.97 -12.60 14.16
N LEU A 225 -9.13 -13.55 13.22
CA LEU A 225 -10.44 -13.89 12.67
C LEU A 225 -11.39 -14.42 13.73
N LYS A 226 -10.95 -15.36 14.58
CA LYS A 226 -11.77 -15.86 15.70
C LYS A 226 -12.21 -14.76 16.66
N GLY A 227 -11.38 -13.73 16.87
CA GLY A 227 -11.73 -12.57 17.67
C GLY A 227 -12.77 -11.63 17.02
N LYS A 228 -13.04 -11.79 15.72
CA LYS A 228 -14.07 -11.04 14.98
C LYS A 228 -15.39 -11.83 14.86
N LEU A 229 -15.33 -13.16 14.85
CA LEU A 229 -16.49 -14.04 14.70
C LEU A 229 -17.23 -14.24 16.03
N HIS A 230 -18.56 -14.14 16.01
CA HIS A 230 -19.41 -14.57 17.10
C HIS A 230 -19.48 -16.11 17.19
N LYS A 231 -19.97 -16.63 18.32
CA LYS A 231 -20.21 -18.07 18.50
C LYS A 231 -21.12 -18.58 17.36
N ASN A 232 -20.66 -19.63 16.66
CA ASN A 232 -21.31 -20.27 15.50
C ASN A 232 -21.42 -19.41 14.23
N GLU A 233 -20.73 -18.27 14.17
CA GLU A 233 -20.65 -17.47 12.96
C GLU A 233 -19.55 -18.00 12.03
N LYS A 234 -19.85 -18.04 10.72
CA LYS A 234 -18.89 -18.46 9.69
C LYS A 234 -18.43 -17.27 8.87
N LEU A 235 -17.17 -17.29 8.47
CA LEU A 235 -16.60 -16.40 7.47
C LEU A 235 -16.94 -16.96 6.08
N SER A 236 -17.50 -16.14 5.20
CA SER A 236 -17.84 -16.51 3.82
C SER A 236 -16.99 -15.78 2.79
N GLU A 237 -16.37 -14.66 3.15
CA GLU A 237 -15.49 -13.90 2.24
C GLU A 237 -14.32 -13.29 2.99
N LEU A 238 -13.16 -13.28 2.33
CA LEU A 238 -11.93 -12.65 2.79
C LEU A 238 -11.22 -12.06 1.57
N ASP A 239 -11.15 -10.74 1.49
CA ASP A 239 -10.38 -10.03 0.48
C ASP A 239 -9.42 -9.05 1.15
N PHE A 240 -8.13 -9.26 0.93
CA PHE A 240 -7.07 -8.42 1.51
C PHE A 240 -6.84 -7.13 0.74
N ARG A 241 -7.33 -7.06 -0.50
CA ARG A 241 -7.19 -5.89 -1.37
C ARG A 241 -8.33 -5.85 -2.40
N PRO A 242 -9.58 -5.67 -1.94
CA PRO A 242 -10.69 -5.30 -2.81
C PRO A 242 -10.38 -4.01 -3.55
N LYS A 243 -10.93 -3.88 -4.76
CA LYS A 243 -10.72 -2.71 -5.63
C LYS A 243 -12.02 -1.92 -5.82
N ASP A 244 -12.92 -1.96 -4.85
CA ASP A 244 -14.23 -1.31 -4.97
C ASP A 244 -14.09 0.21 -5.12
N ASN A 245 -13.08 0.79 -4.46
CA ASN A 245 -12.74 2.23 -4.54
C ASN A 245 -11.53 2.53 -5.45
N GLY A 246 -11.10 1.55 -6.24
CA GLY A 246 -9.87 1.62 -7.04
C GLY A 246 -8.70 0.84 -6.44
N TRP A 247 -7.65 0.69 -7.23
CA TRP A 247 -6.48 -0.16 -6.94
C TRP A 247 -5.52 0.42 -5.89
N THR A 248 -5.46 1.74 -5.76
CA THR A 248 -4.59 2.41 -4.78
C THR A 248 -5.10 2.30 -3.35
N ASP A 249 -6.39 2.04 -3.15
CA ASP A 249 -7.00 1.94 -1.84
C ASP A 249 -6.68 0.59 -1.18
N ILE A 250 -6.20 0.65 0.07
CA ILE A 250 -5.76 -0.53 0.83
C ILE A 250 -6.61 -0.68 2.08
N TYR A 251 -7.55 -1.62 2.02
CA TYR A 251 -8.39 -2.06 3.14
C TYR A 251 -8.62 -3.57 3.05
N ILE A 252 -9.04 -4.17 4.15
CA ILE A 252 -9.46 -5.58 4.20
C ILE A 252 -10.99 -5.66 4.21
N ARG A 253 -11.55 -6.55 3.40
CA ARG A 253 -12.97 -6.93 3.41
C ARG A 253 -13.13 -8.32 4.01
N LEU A 254 -14.02 -8.43 4.99
CA LEU A 254 -14.41 -9.69 5.63
C LEU A 254 -15.93 -9.80 5.59
N LYS A 255 -16.46 -10.92 5.13
CA LYS A 255 -17.90 -11.17 5.16
C LYS A 255 -18.21 -12.38 6.01
N THR A 256 -19.16 -12.22 6.89
CA THR A 256 -19.70 -13.30 7.72
C THR A 256 -21.18 -13.49 7.40
N SER A 257 -21.81 -14.49 8.01
CA SER A 257 -23.27 -14.67 7.91
C SER A 257 -24.10 -13.53 8.52
N ARG A 258 -23.50 -12.61 9.30
CA ARG A 258 -24.22 -11.51 9.96
C ARG A 258 -23.73 -10.12 9.58
N THR A 259 -22.45 -10.00 9.26
CA THR A 259 -21.76 -8.72 9.18
C THR A 259 -20.77 -8.73 8.03
N GLU A 260 -20.68 -7.60 7.34
CA GLU A 260 -19.61 -7.32 6.41
C GLU A 260 -18.73 -6.22 7.00
N TYR A 261 -17.42 -6.42 7.00
CA TYR A 261 -16.44 -5.50 7.54
C TYR A 261 -15.60 -4.93 6.41
N PHE A 262 -15.42 -3.61 6.42
CA PHE A 262 -14.49 -2.88 5.57
C PHE A 262 -13.55 -2.11 6.49
N ILE A 263 -12.30 -2.55 6.58
CA ILE A 263 -11.36 -1.99 7.57
C ILE A 263 -10.12 -1.47 6.85
N PRO A 264 -9.88 -0.15 6.84
CA PRO A 264 -8.62 0.42 6.35
C PRO A 264 -7.41 -0.25 7.00
N HIS A 265 -6.37 -0.49 6.22
CA HIS A 265 -5.21 -1.25 6.66
C HIS A 265 -4.56 -0.69 7.94
N ASN A 266 -4.52 0.63 8.09
CA ASN A 266 -3.93 1.34 9.23
C ASN A 266 -4.77 1.25 10.52
N LEU A 267 -6.03 0.83 10.42
CA LEU A 267 -6.95 0.68 11.57
C LEU A 267 -7.17 -0.78 11.96
N ASP A 268 -6.83 -1.70 11.06
CA ASP A 268 -6.93 -3.12 11.33
C ASP A 268 -5.73 -3.61 12.15
N LEU A 269 -6.01 -4.34 13.24
CA LEU A 269 -4.97 -4.83 14.15
C LEU A 269 -3.96 -5.73 13.42
N PHE A 270 -4.44 -6.63 12.58
CA PHE A 270 -3.58 -7.57 11.87
C PHE A 270 -2.85 -6.84 10.74
N TYR A 271 -3.59 -6.11 9.91
CA TYR A 271 -3.00 -5.48 8.73
C TYR A 271 -1.97 -4.41 9.08
N LYS A 272 -2.22 -3.55 10.09
CA LYS A 272 -1.24 -2.57 10.57
C LYS A 272 -0.01 -3.25 11.16
N GLY A 273 -0.22 -4.26 12.01
CA GLY A 273 0.86 -5.03 12.60
C GLY A 273 1.74 -5.73 11.56
N PHE A 274 1.13 -6.20 10.46
CA PHE A 274 1.81 -6.83 9.34
C PHE A 274 2.53 -5.82 8.42
N ILE A 275 1.79 -4.88 7.81
CA ILE A 275 2.28 -4.01 6.73
C ILE A 275 3.07 -2.81 7.24
N THR A 276 2.57 -2.13 8.27
CA THR A 276 3.12 -0.84 8.71
C THR A 276 4.21 -1.04 9.75
N GLU A 277 3.97 -1.95 10.69
CA GLU A 277 4.76 -2.09 11.91
C GLU A 277 5.68 -3.31 11.88
N ASN A 278 5.50 -4.22 10.92
CA ASN A 278 6.24 -5.49 10.79
C ASN A 278 6.31 -6.33 12.08
N ALA A 279 5.39 -6.17 13.03
CA ALA A 279 5.55 -6.61 14.42
C ALA A 279 5.60 -8.15 14.63
N PHE A 280 5.11 -8.93 13.67
CA PHE A 280 5.00 -10.40 13.77
C PHE A 280 5.27 -11.10 12.45
N LEU A 281 6.26 -10.61 11.70
CA LEU A 281 6.85 -11.38 10.60
C LEU A 281 7.65 -12.58 11.13
N ARG A 282 7.75 -13.63 10.30
CA ARG A 282 8.65 -14.78 10.53
C ARG A 282 10.08 -14.27 10.72
N ARG A 283 10.86 -14.87 11.62
CA ARG A 283 12.24 -14.43 11.94
C ARG A 283 13.12 -14.30 10.69
N SER A 284 13.10 -15.30 9.82
CA SER A 284 13.81 -15.28 8.53
C SER A 284 13.38 -14.18 7.56
N CYS A 285 12.23 -13.51 7.77
CA CYS A 285 11.80 -12.39 6.93
C CYS A 285 12.53 -11.06 7.21
N TYR A 286 13.17 -10.93 8.38
CA TYR A 286 13.93 -9.72 8.76
C TYR A 286 15.28 -9.63 8.05
N GLU A 287 15.85 -10.78 7.67
CA GLU A 287 17.11 -10.89 6.95
C GLU A 287 16.94 -11.75 5.68
N CYS A 288 15.78 -11.64 5.04
CA CYS A 288 15.41 -12.53 3.93
C CYS A 288 16.28 -12.32 2.69
N ARG A 289 17.13 -13.30 2.37
CA ARG A 289 17.95 -13.30 1.15
C ARG A 289 17.15 -13.30 -0.16
N TYR A 290 15.91 -13.80 -0.12
CA TYR A 290 15.03 -13.88 -1.30
C TYR A 290 14.27 -12.57 -1.58
N ARG A 291 14.58 -11.49 -0.86
CA ARG A 291 14.08 -10.14 -1.21
C ARG A 291 14.74 -9.59 -2.47
N GLN A 292 15.96 -10.05 -2.75
CA GLN A 292 16.76 -9.61 -3.89
C GLN A 292 17.05 -10.76 -4.87
N ASN A 293 17.15 -11.99 -4.34
CA ASN A 293 17.54 -13.16 -5.12
C ASN A 293 16.31 -14.03 -5.42
N HIS A 294 15.64 -13.77 -6.53
CA HIS A 294 14.48 -14.52 -6.97
C HIS A 294 14.91 -15.71 -7.84
N LEU A 295 14.45 -16.92 -7.49
CA LEU A 295 14.77 -18.16 -8.22
C LEU A 295 13.60 -18.62 -9.12
N SER A 296 12.67 -17.74 -9.43
CA SER A 296 11.53 -18.02 -10.32
C SER A 296 11.90 -17.75 -11.77
N ASP A 297 11.09 -18.24 -12.71
CA ASP A 297 11.17 -17.83 -14.12
C ASP A 297 10.53 -16.45 -14.33
N ILE A 298 9.50 -16.15 -13.53
CA ILE A 298 8.72 -14.91 -13.59
C ILE A 298 8.50 -14.38 -12.16
N THR A 299 8.79 -13.10 -11.93
CA THR A 299 8.43 -12.38 -10.71
C THR A 299 7.35 -11.35 -11.01
N ILE A 300 6.26 -11.36 -10.25
CA ILE A 300 5.13 -10.42 -10.42
C ILE A 300 4.96 -9.50 -9.21
N ALA A 301 4.49 -8.28 -9.45
CA ALA A 301 4.16 -7.33 -8.39
C ALA A 301 3.11 -6.31 -8.84
N ASP A 302 2.76 -5.40 -7.94
CA ASP A 302 2.15 -4.13 -8.32
C ASP A 302 3.20 -3.21 -8.93
N PHE A 303 2.92 -2.61 -10.09
CA PHE A 303 3.80 -1.62 -10.70
C PHE A 303 3.57 -0.25 -10.06
N TRP A 304 4.28 0.04 -8.96
CA TRP A 304 4.29 1.34 -8.31
C TRP A 304 5.22 2.35 -8.98
N GLY A 305 6.19 1.87 -9.76
CA GLY A 305 7.12 2.70 -10.54
C GLY A 305 6.46 3.50 -11.67
N TYR A 306 5.16 3.28 -11.95
CA TYR A 306 4.39 4.11 -12.87
C TYR A 306 4.42 5.60 -12.50
N ARG A 307 4.54 5.92 -11.20
CA ARG A 307 4.61 7.30 -10.71
C ARG A 307 5.82 8.04 -11.27
N ASP A 308 6.94 7.35 -11.41
CA ASP A 308 8.19 7.93 -11.92
C ASP A 308 8.33 7.71 -13.44
N TYR A 309 7.71 6.65 -13.97
CA TYR A 309 7.76 6.31 -15.40
C TYR A 309 6.80 7.17 -16.23
N ASN A 310 5.51 7.11 -15.92
CA ASN A 310 4.44 7.89 -16.57
C ASN A 310 3.14 7.76 -15.74
N PRO A 311 2.80 8.74 -14.89
CA PRO A 311 1.60 8.70 -14.05
C PRO A 311 0.29 8.44 -14.81
N ALA A 312 0.19 8.90 -16.06
CA ALA A 312 -1.03 8.86 -16.86
C ALA A 312 -1.45 7.44 -17.28
N ILE A 313 -0.55 6.44 -17.20
CA ILE A 313 -0.89 5.05 -17.57
C ILE A 313 -1.78 4.35 -16.52
N SER A 314 -1.90 4.94 -15.32
CA SER A 314 -2.73 4.37 -14.27
C SER A 314 -4.17 4.87 -14.39
N ASP A 315 -5.07 3.96 -14.75
CA ASP A 315 -6.53 4.16 -14.70
C ASP A 315 -7.14 3.74 -13.35
N ASN A 316 -6.28 3.51 -12.34
CA ASN A 316 -6.63 3.01 -11.02
C ASN A 316 -7.38 1.65 -10.99
N LYS A 317 -7.30 0.84 -12.06
CA LYS A 317 -7.92 -0.51 -12.11
C LYS A 317 -6.93 -1.65 -11.87
N GLY A 318 -5.64 -1.35 -11.74
CA GLY A 318 -4.59 -2.31 -11.41
C GLY A 318 -3.58 -2.48 -12.51
N LEU A 319 -2.29 -2.38 -12.17
CA LEU A 319 -1.18 -2.41 -13.10
C LEU A 319 -0.10 -3.37 -12.57
N SER A 320 0.11 -4.48 -13.27
CA SER A 320 1.09 -5.49 -12.86
C SER A 320 2.48 -5.10 -13.32
N LEU A 321 3.46 -5.18 -12.42
CA LEU A 321 4.88 -5.28 -12.76
C LEU A 321 5.18 -6.75 -13.02
N ILE A 322 5.92 -7.02 -14.08
CA ILE A 322 6.32 -8.36 -14.49
C ILE A 322 7.82 -8.33 -14.79
N VAL A 323 8.58 -9.20 -14.15
CA VAL A 323 10.01 -9.34 -14.36
C VAL A 323 10.29 -10.77 -14.79
N THR A 324 10.95 -10.94 -15.93
CA THR A 324 11.29 -12.25 -16.48
C THR A 324 12.75 -12.55 -16.17
N ASN A 325 13.00 -13.57 -15.36
CA ASN A 325 14.33 -13.87 -14.81
C ASN A 325 15.14 -14.81 -15.70
N ASN A 326 14.53 -15.42 -16.71
CA ASN A 326 15.20 -16.25 -17.70
C ASN A 326 14.45 -16.30 -19.04
N ALA A 327 15.06 -16.94 -20.04
CA ALA A 327 14.49 -17.07 -21.38
C ALA A 327 13.12 -17.78 -21.39
N LYS A 328 12.91 -18.75 -20.49
CA LYS A 328 11.62 -19.45 -20.36
C LYS A 328 10.53 -18.49 -19.87
N GLY A 329 10.80 -17.72 -18.81
CA GLY A 329 9.89 -16.70 -18.31
C GLY A 329 9.57 -15.63 -19.36
N LYS A 330 10.59 -15.19 -20.12
CA LYS A 330 10.41 -14.24 -21.22
C LYS A 330 9.45 -14.76 -22.28
N ARG A 331 9.69 -15.97 -22.80
CA ARG A 331 8.81 -16.61 -23.80
C ARG A 331 7.35 -16.66 -23.34
N ILE A 332 7.11 -17.07 -22.10
CA ILE A 332 5.76 -17.23 -21.54
C ILE A 332 5.04 -15.88 -21.43
N VAL A 333 5.73 -14.83 -20.99
CA VAL A 333 5.14 -13.50 -20.80
C VAL A 333 4.87 -12.82 -22.14
N GLU A 334 5.80 -12.91 -23.09
CA GLU A 334 5.65 -12.32 -24.43
C GLU A 334 4.62 -13.06 -25.30
N SER A 335 4.26 -14.30 -24.95
CA SER A 335 3.21 -15.08 -25.64
C SER A 335 1.81 -14.90 -25.03
N LEU A 336 1.60 -13.97 -24.10
CA LEU A 336 0.29 -13.77 -23.48
C LEU A 336 -0.69 -13.11 -24.46
N GLU A 337 -1.78 -13.82 -24.77
CA GLU A 337 -2.90 -13.27 -25.51
C GLU A 337 -3.86 -12.51 -24.59
N ASN A 338 -4.60 -11.53 -25.15
CA ASN A 338 -5.56 -10.70 -24.41
C ASN A 338 -4.97 -10.00 -23.17
N PHE A 339 -3.69 -9.64 -23.25
CA PHE A 339 -2.95 -8.96 -22.21
C PHE A 339 -2.13 -7.82 -22.82
N GLU A 340 -2.32 -6.61 -22.29
CA GLU A 340 -1.51 -5.46 -22.66
C GLU A 340 -0.16 -5.57 -21.96
N LEU A 341 0.94 -5.56 -22.72
CA LEU A 341 2.29 -5.73 -22.19
C LEU A 341 3.22 -4.67 -22.78
N HIS A 342 3.91 -3.93 -21.91
CA HIS A 342 4.87 -2.91 -22.32
C HIS A 342 6.20 -3.10 -21.61
N ARG A 343 7.28 -3.16 -22.39
CA ARG A 343 8.64 -3.21 -21.85
C ARG A 343 8.99 -1.87 -21.21
N ILE A 344 9.71 -1.92 -20.09
CA ILE A 344 10.21 -0.74 -19.38
C ILE A 344 11.69 -0.91 -19.05
N ASP A 345 12.36 0.22 -18.85
CA ASP A 345 13.70 0.22 -18.26
C ASP A 345 13.66 -0.33 -16.84
N ASN A 346 14.63 -1.19 -16.51
CA ASN A 346 14.72 -1.85 -15.21
C ASN A 346 14.82 -0.87 -14.04
N ARG A 347 15.25 0.38 -14.24
CA ARG A 347 15.28 1.40 -13.18
C ARG A 347 13.90 1.60 -12.53
N PHE A 348 12.82 1.46 -13.30
CA PHE A 348 11.45 1.64 -12.79
C PHE A 348 10.93 0.41 -12.03
N SER A 349 11.62 -0.73 -12.09
CA SER A 349 11.30 -1.92 -11.31
C SER A 349 12.24 -2.11 -10.11
N LYS A 350 13.37 -1.40 -10.03
CA LYS A 350 14.37 -1.55 -8.95
C LYS A 350 13.80 -1.51 -7.53
N TYR A 351 12.76 -0.70 -7.27
CA TYR A 351 12.13 -0.63 -5.95
C TYR A 351 11.59 -1.98 -5.46
N ALA A 352 11.20 -2.87 -6.39
CA ALA A 352 10.68 -4.19 -6.09
C ALA A 352 11.71 -5.10 -5.40
N PHE A 353 12.99 -4.89 -5.72
CA PHE A 353 14.13 -5.69 -5.25
C PHE A 353 15.05 -4.91 -4.30
N ALA A 354 14.61 -3.72 -3.87
CA ALA A 354 15.39 -2.90 -2.96
C ALA A 354 15.58 -3.62 -1.61
N ALA A 355 16.81 -3.56 -1.09
CA ALA A 355 17.09 -3.96 0.28
C ALA A 355 16.22 -3.15 1.25
N LYS A 356 15.72 -3.81 2.29
CA LYS A 356 14.97 -3.14 3.36
C LYS A 356 15.69 -3.37 4.67
N ASP A 357 15.95 -2.28 5.38
CA ASP A 357 16.45 -2.34 6.74
C ASP A 357 15.29 -2.56 7.72
N TYR A 358 15.22 -3.77 8.28
CA TYR A 358 14.21 -4.13 9.29
C TYR A 358 14.75 -4.07 10.73
N SER A 359 16.00 -3.63 10.94
CA SER A 359 16.62 -3.55 12.27
C SER A 359 15.75 -2.77 13.27
N LYS A 360 15.16 -1.66 12.83
CA LYS A 360 14.27 -0.82 13.65
C LYS A 360 13.00 -1.52 14.15
N TYR A 361 12.60 -2.63 13.53
CA TYR A 361 11.39 -3.38 13.92
C TYR A 361 11.70 -4.54 14.89
N LEU A 362 12.96 -4.93 15.06
CA LEU A 362 13.35 -6.06 15.91
C LEU A 362 12.98 -5.85 17.38
N GLU A 363 13.15 -4.63 17.91
CA GLU A 363 12.75 -4.31 19.28
C GLU A 363 11.22 -4.42 19.44
N LEU A 364 10.45 -3.86 18.49
CA LEU A 364 9.00 -3.92 18.52
C LEU A 364 8.49 -5.37 18.45
N ARG A 365 9.09 -6.18 17.60
CA ARG A 365 8.81 -7.61 17.46
C ARG A 365 9.01 -8.35 18.79
N SER A 366 10.18 -8.19 19.40
CA SER A 366 10.52 -8.84 20.67
C SER A 366 9.55 -8.45 21.78
N ARG A 367 9.18 -7.16 21.85
CA ARG A 367 8.17 -6.66 22.78
C ARG A 367 6.78 -7.21 22.49
N PHE A 368 6.41 -7.33 21.21
CA PHE A 368 5.13 -7.90 20.80
C PHE A 368 5.01 -9.37 21.21
N TYR A 369 5.97 -10.23 20.89
CA TYR A 369 5.90 -11.64 21.27
C TYR A 369 5.96 -11.83 22.79
N SER A 370 6.81 -11.07 23.49
CA SER A 370 6.85 -11.06 24.97
C SER A 370 5.48 -10.75 25.61
N SER A 371 4.70 -9.87 24.98
CA SER A 371 3.33 -9.58 25.42
C SER A 371 2.34 -10.65 24.95
N TYR A 372 2.44 -11.08 23.69
CA TYR A 372 1.57 -12.07 23.06
C TYR A 372 1.49 -13.38 23.85
N HIS A 373 2.63 -13.93 24.30
CA HIS A 373 2.64 -15.15 25.11
C HIS A 373 1.92 -15.00 26.47
N LYS A 374 1.78 -13.77 26.98
CA LYS A 374 1.13 -13.48 28.26
C LYS A 374 -0.36 -13.17 28.12
N VAL A 375 -0.73 -12.42 27.07
CA VAL A 375 -2.07 -11.81 26.98
C VAL A 375 -2.84 -12.09 25.69
N GLY A 376 -2.24 -12.81 24.74
CA GLY A 376 -2.81 -13.11 23.42
C GLY A 376 -2.79 -11.93 22.46
N PHE A 377 -3.15 -12.19 21.19
CA PHE A 377 -2.93 -11.26 20.07
C PHE A 377 -3.51 -9.86 20.29
N LYS A 378 -4.82 -9.76 20.55
CA LYS A 378 -5.53 -8.47 20.62
C LYS A 378 -4.95 -7.55 21.69
N LYS A 379 -4.65 -8.08 22.88
CA LYS A 379 -4.10 -7.28 23.99
C LYS A 379 -2.64 -6.89 23.71
N ALA A 380 -1.84 -7.80 23.15
CA ALA A 380 -0.46 -7.52 22.78
C ALA A 380 -0.36 -6.42 21.72
N ALA A 381 -1.23 -6.46 20.69
CA ALA A 381 -1.36 -5.38 19.70
C ALA A 381 -1.63 -4.02 20.35
N MET A 382 -2.59 -3.96 21.28
CA MET A 382 -2.97 -2.74 22.02
C MET A 382 -1.85 -2.19 22.91
N GLN A 383 -1.01 -3.05 23.47
CA GLN A 383 0.09 -2.66 24.35
C GLN A 383 1.36 -2.23 23.59
N THR A 384 1.49 -2.63 22.32
CA THR A 384 2.69 -2.41 21.52
C THR A 384 2.46 -1.37 20.42
N TYR A 385 2.05 -1.80 19.23
CA TYR A 385 1.97 -0.93 18.05
C TYR A 385 0.63 -0.19 17.88
N MET A 386 -0.36 -0.47 18.73
CA MET A 386 -1.61 0.30 18.81
C MET A 386 -1.68 1.18 20.05
N LYS A 387 -0.54 1.48 20.70
CA LYS A 387 -0.50 2.38 21.86
C LYS A 387 -1.06 3.76 21.46
N GLY A 388 -1.96 4.31 22.27
CA GLY A 388 -2.66 5.57 21.95
C GLY A 388 -3.84 5.44 20.98
N TYR A 389 -4.05 4.28 20.34
CA TYR A 389 -5.17 4.08 19.42
C TYR A 389 -6.54 4.17 20.09
N HIS A 390 -6.65 3.74 21.34
CA HIS A 390 -7.88 3.92 22.12
C HIS A 390 -8.17 5.40 22.42
N LEU A 391 -7.15 6.25 22.52
CA LEU A 391 -7.31 7.71 22.65
C LEU A 391 -7.78 8.30 21.31
N TYR A 392 -7.22 7.82 20.20
CA TYR A 392 -7.68 8.15 18.84
C TYR A 392 -9.14 7.74 18.63
N ILE A 393 -9.49 6.48 18.89
CA ILE A 393 -10.88 5.98 18.87
C ILE A 393 -11.77 6.76 19.82
N ARG A 394 -11.34 7.04 21.05
CA ARG A 394 -12.14 7.80 22.03
C ARG A 394 -12.32 9.25 21.62
N ARG A 395 -11.33 9.86 20.94
CA ARG A 395 -11.41 11.19 20.33
C ARG A 395 -12.43 11.17 19.19
N VAL A 396 -12.38 10.17 18.31
CA VAL A 396 -13.37 9.96 17.23
C VAL A 396 -14.76 9.73 17.80
N TRP A 397 -14.93 8.85 18.79
CA TRP A 397 -16.23 8.55 19.42
C TRP A 397 -16.81 9.69 20.24
N ARG A 398 -15.97 10.48 20.93
CA ARG A 398 -16.40 11.68 21.66
C ARG A 398 -16.94 12.71 20.67
N LYS A 399 -16.22 12.91 19.56
CA LYS A 399 -16.63 13.82 18.49
C LYS A 399 -17.89 13.34 17.77
N ILE A 400 -18.03 12.04 17.52
CA ILE A 400 -19.27 11.42 17.04
C ILE A 400 -20.42 11.71 18.01
N LYS A 401 -20.24 11.42 19.31
CA LYS A 401 -21.27 11.74 20.31
C LYS A 401 -21.63 13.23 20.35
N GLU A 402 -20.68 14.11 20.10
CA GLU A 402 -20.91 15.56 19.97
C GLU A 402 -21.73 15.90 18.73
N MET A 403 -21.46 15.31 17.55
CA MET A 403 -22.28 15.47 16.35
C MET A 403 -23.74 15.01 16.53
N TYR A 404 -23.95 13.93 17.31
CA TYR A 404 -25.28 13.37 17.55
C TYR A 404 -26.02 14.05 18.71
N LYS A 405 -25.42 15.02 19.42
CA LYS A 405 -26.13 15.78 20.46
C LYS A 405 -27.28 16.62 19.89
N ASP A 406 -27.18 17.05 18.63
CA ASP A 406 -28.24 17.81 17.93
C ASP A 406 -29.36 16.92 17.35
N ILE A 407 -29.18 15.59 17.34
CA ILE A 407 -30.17 14.61 16.85
C ILE A 407 -31.07 14.11 18.01
N LYS A 408 -31.17 14.87 19.10
CA LYS A 408 -32.01 14.53 20.26
C LYS A 408 -33.53 14.51 20.01
N LYS A 409 -34.01 14.71 18.77
CA LYS A 409 -35.45 14.74 18.44
C LYS A 409 -35.97 13.62 17.53
N LYS A 410 -35.18 12.58 17.17
CA LYS A 410 -35.68 11.50 16.30
C LYS A 410 -35.47 10.09 16.86
N ASP A 411 -36.47 9.24 16.58
CA ASP A 411 -36.85 7.98 17.22
C ASP A 411 -35.74 7.01 17.67
N SER A 412 -36.01 6.35 18.80
CA SER A 412 -35.20 5.29 19.42
C SER A 412 -34.76 4.17 18.44
N CYS A 413 -35.61 3.84 17.45
CA CYS A 413 -35.32 2.86 16.41
C CYS A 413 -34.22 3.32 15.43
N TYR A 414 -34.17 4.63 15.11
CA TYR A 414 -33.13 5.23 14.26
C TYR A 414 -31.77 5.22 14.97
N ILE A 415 -31.74 5.50 16.28
CA ILE A 415 -30.52 5.41 17.10
C ILE A 415 -30.03 3.96 17.21
N GLN A 416 -30.92 2.96 17.29
CA GLN A 416 -30.50 1.55 17.28
C GLN A 416 -29.97 1.09 15.91
N ARG A 417 -30.57 1.55 14.80
CA ARG A 417 -30.05 1.33 13.44
C ARG A 417 -28.70 2.01 13.23
N LEU A 418 -28.51 3.23 13.71
CA LEU A 418 -27.23 3.95 13.69
C LEU A 418 -26.17 3.28 14.57
N LYS A 419 -26.51 2.73 15.74
CA LYS A 419 -25.58 1.93 16.55
C LYS A 419 -25.14 0.64 15.85
N LYS A 420 -26.01 0.05 15.02
CA LYS A 420 -25.71 -1.11 14.18
C LYS A 420 -24.85 -0.72 12.97
N ALA A 421 -25.11 0.43 12.35
CA ALA A 421 -24.30 1.01 11.27
C ALA A 421 -22.91 1.49 11.75
N ALA A 422 -22.83 2.04 12.97
CA ALA A 422 -21.59 2.48 13.62
C ALA A 422 -20.65 1.32 14.00
N ARG A 423 -21.16 0.08 14.04
CA ARG A 423 -20.34 -1.14 14.14
C ARG A 423 -19.80 -1.63 12.80
N ILE A 424 -20.37 -1.17 11.68
CA ILE A 424 -20.14 -1.72 10.35
C ILE A 424 -19.30 -0.79 9.47
N ASN A 425 -19.41 0.54 9.56
CA ASN A 425 -18.70 1.45 8.66
C ASN A 425 -18.55 2.86 9.25
N LEU A 426 -17.74 3.03 10.31
CA LEU A 426 -17.55 4.37 10.87
C LEU A 426 -16.60 5.23 10.03
N PHE A 427 -15.65 4.63 9.30
CA PHE A 427 -14.61 5.36 8.57
C PHE A 427 -15.12 5.95 7.24
N CYS A 428 -15.96 5.21 6.51
CA CYS A 428 -16.61 5.71 5.29
C CYS A 428 -17.72 6.75 5.55
N LEU A 429 -18.13 6.91 6.82
CA LEU A 429 -19.07 7.93 7.28
C LEU A 429 -18.35 9.11 7.95
N LEU A 430 -17.01 9.09 8.03
CA LEU A 430 -16.27 10.29 8.42
C LEU A 430 -16.26 11.24 7.20
N PRO A 431 -16.94 12.39 7.28
CA PRO A 431 -16.91 13.42 6.27
C PRO A 431 -15.47 13.84 6.04
N SER A 432 -15.12 13.88 4.77
CA SER A 432 -13.80 14.16 4.27
C SER A 432 -13.86 15.50 3.53
N THR A 433 -12.90 16.38 3.82
CA THR A 433 -12.81 17.67 3.14
C THR A 433 -11.91 17.49 1.93
N THR A 434 -12.38 17.83 0.75
CA THR A 434 -11.56 17.78 -0.46
C THR A 434 -10.88 19.13 -0.65
N VAL A 435 -9.56 19.14 -0.82
CA VAL A 435 -8.85 20.36 -1.22
C VAL A 435 -8.73 20.33 -2.74
N LEU A 436 -9.44 21.22 -3.42
CA LEU A 436 -9.45 21.36 -4.87
C LEU A 436 -8.29 22.26 -5.29
N MET A 437 -7.57 21.85 -6.34
CA MET A 437 -6.41 22.54 -6.87
C MET A 437 -6.69 23.00 -8.29
N PHE A 438 -6.72 24.31 -8.45
CA PHE A 438 -6.86 25.02 -9.72
C PHE A 438 -5.53 25.71 -10.06
N HIS A 439 -5.31 26.01 -11.34
CA HIS A 439 -4.19 26.85 -11.77
C HIS A 439 -4.73 27.96 -12.66
N HIS A 440 -5.01 27.65 -13.93
CA HIS A 440 -5.48 28.61 -14.93
C HIS A 440 -7.00 28.50 -15.15
N ILE A 441 -7.73 29.58 -14.89
CA ILE A 441 -9.17 29.73 -15.18
C ILE A 441 -9.31 30.46 -16.50
N ASP A 442 -9.33 29.67 -17.58
CA ASP A 442 -9.27 30.17 -18.94
C ASP A 442 -10.52 30.95 -19.34
N ASP A 443 -10.30 32.19 -19.71
CA ASP A 443 -11.27 33.05 -20.39
C ASP A 443 -10.77 33.51 -21.78
N GLY A 444 -9.70 32.91 -22.29
CA GLY A 444 -9.13 33.19 -23.60
C GLY A 444 -8.20 34.42 -23.67
N CYS A 445 -7.94 35.11 -22.56
CA CYS A 445 -7.15 36.35 -22.56
C CYS A 445 -5.67 36.16 -22.18
N ILE A 446 -5.29 35.01 -21.61
CA ILE A 446 -3.91 34.73 -21.18
C ILE A 446 -3.31 33.63 -22.07
N ASN A 447 -2.10 33.87 -22.59
CA ASN A 447 -1.37 32.90 -23.41
C ASN A 447 -0.13 32.38 -22.67
N ILE A 448 -0.36 31.75 -21.51
CA ILE A 448 0.68 31.06 -20.74
C ILE A 448 0.62 29.56 -21.06
N LYS A 449 1.78 28.93 -21.26
CA LYS A 449 1.89 27.46 -21.37
C LYS A 449 1.74 26.80 -20.00
N SER A 450 0.56 26.90 -19.38
CA SER A 450 0.22 26.07 -18.22
C SER A 450 -0.41 24.76 -18.70
N GLY A 451 0.04 23.63 -18.15
CA GLY A 451 -0.48 22.31 -18.47
C GLY A 451 -1.86 22.03 -17.85
N CYS A 452 -2.23 22.77 -16.80
CA CYS A 452 -3.38 22.50 -15.94
C CYS A 452 -4.44 23.59 -16.13
N LYS A 453 -5.34 23.37 -17.09
CA LYS A 453 -6.26 24.40 -17.59
C LYS A 453 -7.73 24.04 -17.34
N LEU A 454 -8.49 25.02 -16.89
CA LEU A 454 -9.93 24.90 -16.68
C LEU A 454 -10.69 26.06 -17.32
N SER A 455 -11.66 25.79 -18.19
CA SER A 455 -12.54 26.82 -18.74
C SER A 455 -13.34 27.53 -17.64
N LYS A 456 -13.58 28.83 -17.85
CA LYS A 456 -14.44 29.63 -16.97
C LYS A 456 -15.81 28.99 -16.76
N GLU A 457 -16.41 28.40 -17.78
CA GLU A 457 -17.71 27.74 -17.70
C GLU A 457 -17.69 26.53 -16.74
N SER A 458 -16.68 25.67 -16.85
CA SER A 458 -16.51 24.51 -15.96
C SER A 458 -16.24 24.96 -14.52
N PHE A 459 -15.40 25.98 -14.33
CA PHE A 459 -15.15 26.59 -13.02
C PHE A 459 -16.45 27.08 -12.36
N LEU A 460 -17.27 27.85 -13.09
CA LEU A 460 -18.56 28.33 -12.59
C LEU A 460 -19.51 27.16 -12.27
N SER A 461 -19.51 26.10 -13.08
CA SER A 461 -20.30 24.90 -12.81
C SER A 461 -19.90 24.20 -11.50
N ILE A 462 -18.62 24.24 -11.11
CA ILE A 462 -18.16 23.73 -9.82
C ILE A 462 -18.70 24.59 -8.68
N LEU A 463 -18.61 25.92 -8.79
CA LEU A 463 -19.10 26.82 -7.75
C LEU A 463 -20.61 26.68 -7.54
N ASP A 464 -21.36 26.43 -8.62
CA ASP A 464 -22.81 26.34 -8.61
C ASP A 464 -23.33 24.91 -8.35
N SER A 465 -22.45 23.96 -8.04
CA SER A 465 -22.81 22.54 -7.84
C SER A 465 -23.55 22.24 -6.53
N GLY A 466 -23.68 23.23 -5.64
CA GLY A 466 -24.27 23.09 -4.30
C GLY A 466 -23.35 22.44 -3.26
N ILE A 467 -22.04 22.41 -3.52
CA ILE A 467 -21.01 22.00 -2.55
C ILE A 467 -20.84 23.11 -1.50
N ASP A 468 -20.63 22.72 -0.25
CA ASP A 468 -20.25 23.66 0.80
C ASP A 468 -18.73 23.90 0.75
N PHE A 469 -18.33 25.16 0.61
CA PHE A 469 -16.93 25.56 0.61
C PHE A 469 -16.53 26.15 1.97
N ILE A 470 -15.34 25.81 2.45
CA ILE A 470 -14.77 26.32 3.70
C ILE A 470 -13.39 26.93 3.45
N SER A 471 -13.00 27.88 4.31
CA SER A 471 -11.69 28.53 4.23
C SER A 471 -10.56 27.57 4.61
N MET A 472 -9.33 27.91 4.22
CA MET A 472 -8.13 27.17 4.64
C MET A 472 -7.92 27.25 6.16
N GLU A 473 -8.25 28.39 6.77
CA GLU A 473 -8.23 28.56 8.22
C GLU A 473 -9.22 27.64 8.92
N GLU A 474 -10.44 27.55 8.38
CA GLU A 474 -11.42 26.56 8.84
C GLU A 474 -10.83 25.19 8.68
N TYR A 475 -10.39 24.76 7.48
CA TYR A 475 -9.74 23.47 7.20
C TYR A 475 -8.59 23.12 8.17
N ALA A 476 -7.72 24.08 8.47
CA ALA A 476 -6.57 23.90 9.36
C ALA A 476 -6.96 23.80 10.83
N LYS A 477 -8.06 24.43 11.24
CA LYS A 477 -8.71 24.24 12.55
C LYS A 477 -9.68 23.05 12.53
N PHE A 478 -10.04 22.58 11.35
CA PHE A 478 -11.12 21.66 11.13
C PHE A 478 -10.71 20.26 11.48
N ASP A 479 -11.49 19.70 12.37
CA ASP A 479 -11.29 18.37 12.88
C ASP A 479 -12.55 17.51 12.68
N PHE A 480 -13.61 18.07 12.04
CA PHE A 480 -14.86 17.42 11.56
C PHE A 480 -15.90 18.43 10.96
N SER A 481 -16.50 18.21 9.77
CA SER A 481 -17.78 18.85 9.32
C SER A 481 -18.89 17.82 9.33
N ALA A 482 -20.18 18.13 9.39
CA ALA A 482 -21.24 17.13 9.12
C ALA A 482 -21.52 16.90 7.62
N LYS A 483 -20.73 17.51 6.72
CA LYS A 483 -20.97 17.58 5.28
C LYS A 483 -19.64 17.48 4.52
N ASN A 484 -19.61 16.81 3.37
CA ASN A 484 -18.40 16.75 2.54
C ASN A 484 -18.12 18.15 1.94
N SER A 485 -17.30 18.95 2.62
CA SER A 485 -16.95 20.31 2.19
C SER A 485 -15.73 20.32 1.27
N CYS A 486 -15.54 21.41 0.54
CA CYS A 486 -14.34 21.63 -0.26
C CYS A 486 -13.57 22.88 0.19
N VAL A 487 -12.26 22.86 0.00
CA VAL A 487 -11.38 24.04 0.05
C VAL A 487 -10.94 24.33 -1.36
N ILE A 488 -11.06 25.59 -1.80
CA ILE A 488 -10.57 26.02 -3.10
C ILE A 488 -9.15 26.55 -2.94
N THR A 489 -8.21 26.01 -3.73
CA THR A 489 -6.82 26.48 -3.79
C THR A 489 -6.42 26.75 -5.23
N PHE A 490 -5.68 27.83 -5.45
CA PHE A 490 -5.06 28.19 -6.72
C PHE A 490 -3.55 28.16 -6.56
N ASP A 491 -2.86 27.48 -7.46
CA ASP A 491 -1.40 27.53 -7.55
C ASP A 491 -0.96 28.58 -8.58
N ASP A 492 0.33 28.86 -8.62
CA ASP A 492 1.03 29.76 -9.54
C ASP A 492 0.73 31.26 -9.45
N ALA A 493 -0.39 31.68 -8.83
CA ALA A 493 -0.82 33.08 -8.75
C ALA A 493 -0.93 33.77 -10.13
N LEU A 494 -1.55 33.09 -11.09
CA LEU A 494 -1.84 33.62 -12.42
C LEU A 494 -2.85 34.79 -12.35
N SER A 495 -2.72 35.74 -13.27
CA SER A 495 -3.53 36.99 -13.26
C SER A 495 -5.04 36.75 -13.49
N ASP A 496 -5.43 35.61 -14.07
CA ASP A 496 -6.83 35.20 -14.19
C ASP A 496 -7.46 34.83 -12.84
N VAL A 497 -6.66 34.45 -11.84
CA VAL A 497 -7.15 34.26 -10.47
C VAL A 497 -7.70 35.57 -9.93
N PHE A 498 -7.01 36.70 -10.15
CA PHE A 498 -7.50 38.03 -9.77
C PHE A 498 -8.63 38.53 -10.68
N ARG A 499 -8.48 38.37 -12.00
CA ARG A 499 -9.39 38.98 -12.99
C ARG A 499 -10.69 38.21 -13.17
N VAL A 500 -10.68 36.88 -13.01
CA VAL A 500 -11.80 35.98 -13.31
C VAL A 500 -12.30 35.27 -12.05
N ALA A 501 -11.42 34.55 -11.34
CA ALA A 501 -11.85 33.71 -10.22
C ALA A 501 -12.29 34.55 -9.00
N TYR A 502 -11.49 35.55 -8.62
CA TYR A 502 -11.72 36.37 -7.43
C TYR A 502 -13.08 37.09 -7.44
N PRO A 503 -13.53 37.77 -8.52
CA PRO A 503 -14.84 38.40 -8.58
C PRO A 503 -16.00 37.39 -8.40
N GLU A 504 -15.90 36.21 -9.02
CA GLU A 504 -16.94 35.18 -8.98
C GLU A 504 -17.05 34.51 -7.60
N LEU A 505 -15.90 34.26 -6.95
CA LEU A 505 -15.82 33.74 -5.59
C LEU A 505 -16.30 34.76 -4.56
N LYS A 506 -15.90 36.03 -4.70
CA LYS A 506 -16.35 37.14 -3.84
C LYS A 506 -17.85 37.35 -3.92
N LYS A 507 -18.43 37.34 -5.13
CA LYS A 507 -19.88 37.43 -5.36
C LYS A 507 -20.66 36.32 -4.65
N ARG A 508 -20.09 35.11 -4.61
CA ARG A 508 -20.69 33.93 -3.96
C ARG A 508 -20.29 33.78 -2.48
N ARG A 509 -19.43 34.65 -1.95
CA ARG A 509 -18.84 34.59 -0.61
C ARG A 509 -18.13 33.25 -0.33
N ILE A 510 -17.48 32.71 -1.36
CA ILE A 510 -16.74 31.45 -1.25
C ILE A 510 -15.30 31.78 -0.85
N PRO A 511 -14.80 31.25 0.27
CA PRO A 511 -13.41 31.46 0.66
C PRO A 511 -12.47 30.59 -0.18
N PHE A 512 -11.25 31.08 -0.42
CA PHE A 512 -10.26 30.38 -1.23
C PHE A 512 -8.82 30.75 -0.83
N THR A 513 -7.86 29.98 -1.31
CA THR A 513 -6.43 30.16 -1.05
C THR A 513 -5.67 30.35 -2.35
N VAL A 514 -4.68 31.23 -2.36
CA VAL A 514 -3.75 31.39 -3.48
C VAL A 514 -2.34 31.08 -2.96
N PHE A 515 -1.69 30.08 -3.55
CA PHE A 515 -0.29 29.75 -3.31
C PHE A 515 0.57 30.51 -4.32
N VAL A 516 1.44 31.39 -3.81
CA VAL A 516 2.13 32.39 -4.62
C VAL A 516 3.60 32.01 -4.83
N ILE A 517 4.03 32.05 -6.09
CA ILE A 517 5.45 32.00 -6.48
C ILE A 517 5.98 33.43 -6.42
N THR A 518 6.89 33.74 -5.49
CA THR A 518 7.25 35.15 -5.24
C THR A 518 7.99 35.81 -6.39
N ASP A 519 8.81 35.09 -7.15
CA ASP A 519 9.57 35.67 -8.28
C ASP A 519 8.70 35.91 -9.52
N PHE A 520 7.48 35.38 -9.55
CA PHE A 520 6.58 35.53 -10.69
C PHE A 520 5.65 36.73 -10.53
N LEU A 521 5.56 37.32 -9.33
CA LEU A 521 4.77 38.52 -9.11
C LEU A 521 5.24 39.66 -10.03
N ASN A 522 4.27 40.42 -10.53
CA ASN A 522 4.47 41.54 -11.47
C ASN A 522 4.98 41.15 -12.87
N ASN A 523 5.23 39.86 -13.15
CA ASN A 523 5.53 39.42 -14.51
C ASN A 523 4.25 39.32 -15.35
N ASP A 524 4.40 39.44 -16.67
CA ASP A 524 3.29 39.36 -17.61
C ASP A 524 2.48 38.06 -17.42
N GLY A 525 1.19 38.22 -17.14
CA GLY A 525 0.23 37.13 -16.97
C GLY A 525 0.14 36.55 -15.55
N TYR A 526 0.91 37.08 -14.59
CA TYR A 526 0.82 36.78 -13.16
C TYR A 526 0.24 37.96 -12.38
N ILE A 527 -0.19 37.71 -11.14
CA ILE A 527 -0.72 38.74 -10.24
C ILE A 527 0.38 39.77 -9.91
N SER A 528 0.03 41.05 -9.91
CA SER A 528 0.89 42.15 -9.42
C SER A 528 0.85 42.30 -7.90
N ASP A 529 1.84 42.97 -7.32
CA ASP A 529 1.89 43.25 -5.88
C ASP A 529 0.62 43.98 -5.40
N SER A 530 0.12 44.94 -6.19
CA SER A 530 -1.11 45.68 -5.87
C SER A 530 -2.35 44.79 -5.85
N GLU A 531 -2.46 43.88 -6.81
CA GLU A 531 -3.59 42.94 -6.88
C GLU A 531 -3.51 41.90 -5.76
N LEU A 532 -2.31 41.41 -5.44
CA LEU A 532 -2.09 40.51 -4.31
C LEU A 532 -2.45 41.18 -2.98
N LEU A 533 -2.06 42.45 -2.80
CA LEU A 533 -2.42 43.25 -1.62
C LEU A 533 -3.93 43.45 -1.50
N GLU A 534 -4.62 43.73 -2.60
CA GLU A 534 -6.08 43.84 -2.63
C GLU A 534 -6.74 42.53 -2.21
N MET A 535 -6.31 41.40 -2.80
CA MET A 535 -6.82 40.08 -2.44
C MET A 535 -6.52 39.75 -0.98
N ALA A 536 -5.30 40.00 -0.51
CA ALA A 536 -4.88 39.71 0.85
C ALA A 536 -5.66 40.52 1.89
N ALA A 537 -6.21 41.69 1.54
CA ALA A 537 -7.06 42.49 2.41
C ALA A 537 -8.48 41.90 2.58
N ASP A 538 -8.94 41.07 1.64
CA ASP A 538 -10.26 40.46 1.66
C ASP A 538 -10.31 39.25 2.62
N PRO A 539 -11.26 39.20 3.58
CA PRO A 539 -11.36 38.10 4.53
C PRO A 539 -11.68 36.73 3.92
N LEU A 540 -12.10 36.68 2.65
CA LEU A 540 -12.33 35.43 1.92
C LEU A 540 -11.03 34.79 1.40
N VAL A 541 -9.93 35.54 1.34
CA VAL A 541 -8.69 35.10 0.72
C VAL A 541 -7.66 34.72 1.78
N THR A 542 -7.06 33.55 1.59
CA THR A 542 -5.85 33.14 2.31
C THR A 542 -4.66 33.14 1.35
N ILE A 543 -3.55 33.79 1.73
CA ILE A 543 -2.30 33.74 0.96
C ILE A 543 -1.40 32.65 1.53
N GLY A 544 -0.98 31.73 0.67
CA GLY A 544 0.00 30.69 0.93
C GLY A 544 1.24 30.87 0.07
N SER A 545 2.32 30.16 0.39
CA SER A 545 3.55 30.16 -0.41
C SER A 545 3.61 28.98 -1.38
N HIS A 546 4.13 29.23 -2.58
CA HIS A 546 4.46 28.24 -3.60
C HIS A 546 5.96 28.28 -3.97
N GLY A 547 6.80 28.68 -3.02
CA GLY A 547 8.23 28.84 -3.22
C GLY A 547 8.61 30.20 -3.83
N VAL A 548 9.90 30.34 -4.11
CA VAL A 548 10.49 31.54 -4.71
C VAL A 548 10.49 31.39 -6.22
N THR A 549 11.11 30.33 -6.74
CA THR A 549 11.41 30.16 -8.17
C THR A 549 10.53 29.15 -8.88
N HIS A 550 9.68 28.43 -8.16
CA HIS A 550 8.88 27.29 -8.65
C HIS A 550 9.72 26.08 -9.10
N GLU A 551 11.00 26.00 -8.74
CA GLU A 551 11.79 24.79 -8.97
C GLU A 551 11.31 23.61 -8.08
N VAL A 552 11.60 22.39 -8.53
CA VAL A 552 11.27 21.15 -7.81
C VAL A 552 12.22 20.96 -6.62
N LEU A 553 11.70 20.95 -5.39
CA LEU A 553 12.52 20.80 -4.19
C LEU A 553 13.27 19.46 -4.13
N SER A 554 12.64 18.40 -4.63
CA SER A 554 13.22 17.05 -4.61
C SER A 554 14.55 17.00 -5.35
N GLY A 555 15.62 16.57 -4.65
CA GLY A 555 16.96 16.46 -5.23
C GLY A 555 17.78 17.76 -5.20
N MET A 556 17.22 18.87 -4.73
CA MET A 556 18.01 20.07 -4.40
C MET A 556 18.84 19.87 -3.13
N SER A 557 19.94 20.61 -3.02
CA SER A 557 20.67 20.77 -1.76
C SER A 557 19.77 21.36 -0.67
N GLU A 558 20.00 20.95 0.59
CA GLU A 558 19.27 21.45 1.75
C GLU A 558 19.25 22.99 1.83
N GLU A 559 20.37 23.66 1.53
CA GLU A 559 20.47 25.13 1.52
C GLU A 559 19.47 25.78 0.56
N LYS A 560 19.39 25.28 -0.68
CA LYS A 560 18.42 25.76 -1.68
C LYS A 560 16.98 25.51 -1.26
N GLN A 561 16.68 24.33 -0.71
CA GLN A 561 15.33 24.03 -0.20
C GLN A 561 14.95 24.96 0.97
N LEU A 562 15.92 25.29 1.83
CA LEU A 562 15.72 26.23 2.93
C LEU A 562 15.37 27.64 2.40
N LEU A 563 16.07 28.09 1.35
CA LEU A 563 15.78 29.37 0.69
C LEU A 563 14.37 29.36 0.10
N GLU A 564 14.02 28.37 -0.72
CA GLU A 564 12.68 28.24 -1.32
C GLU A 564 11.55 28.27 -0.27
N LEU A 565 11.75 27.62 0.88
CA LEU A 565 10.74 27.51 1.93
C LEU A 565 10.68 28.74 2.86
N LEU A 566 11.81 29.33 3.23
CA LEU A 566 11.85 30.40 4.23
C LEU A 566 11.79 31.78 3.59
N GLN A 567 12.48 31.98 2.46
CA GLN A 567 12.55 33.27 1.80
C GLN A 567 11.21 33.63 1.15
N SER A 568 10.55 32.69 0.47
CA SER A 568 9.21 32.92 -0.09
C SER A 568 8.21 33.34 0.98
N LYS A 569 8.26 32.69 2.15
CA LYS A 569 7.46 33.06 3.32
C LYS A 569 7.76 34.49 3.76
N GLU A 570 9.03 34.83 3.95
CA GLU A 570 9.44 36.16 4.41
C GLU A 570 9.01 37.26 3.45
N ILE A 571 9.24 37.08 2.14
CA ILE A 571 8.83 38.02 1.09
C ILE A 571 7.32 38.28 1.16
N LEU A 572 6.51 37.22 1.18
CA LEU A 572 5.05 37.35 1.24
C LEU A 572 4.59 38.04 2.52
N GLN A 573 5.14 37.69 3.67
CA GLN A 573 4.76 38.31 4.95
C GLN A 573 5.10 39.80 5.00
N ASN A 574 6.27 40.18 4.47
CA ASN A 574 6.69 41.57 4.38
C ASN A 574 5.79 42.36 3.42
N LEU A 575 5.42 41.75 2.30
CA LEU A 575 4.54 42.38 1.31
C LEU A 575 3.13 42.58 1.87
N ILE A 576 2.49 41.52 2.38
CA ILE A 576 1.07 41.56 2.77
C ILE A 576 0.82 42.01 4.22
N GLY A 577 1.87 42.10 5.04
CA GLY A 577 1.78 42.46 6.46
C GLY A 577 1.02 41.45 7.34
N LYS A 578 0.92 40.18 6.90
CA LYS A 578 0.23 39.09 7.61
C LYS A 578 1.09 37.84 7.61
N GLU A 579 0.90 37.00 8.62
CA GLU A 579 1.56 35.69 8.69
C GLU A 579 1.12 34.76 7.54
N VAL A 580 2.08 34.00 7.00
CA VAL A 580 1.83 32.98 5.98
C VAL A 580 2.01 31.59 6.59
N HIS A 581 0.93 30.81 6.65
CA HIS A 581 0.87 29.55 7.37
C HIS A 581 0.83 28.29 6.50
N TYR A 582 0.65 28.44 5.19
CA TYR A 582 0.37 27.31 4.29
C TYR A 582 1.35 27.29 3.12
N PHE A 583 1.76 26.10 2.72
CA PHE A 583 2.70 25.88 1.62
C PHE A 583 2.18 24.83 0.63
N ALA A 584 2.44 25.02 -0.66
CA ALA A 584 2.22 24.01 -1.69
C ALA A 584 3.55 23.68 -2.38
N TYR A 585 3.88 22.39 -2.53
CA TYR A 585 5.10 22.00 -3.24
C TYR A 585 4.95 22.21 -4.74
N SER A 586 5.94 22.83 -5.39
CA SER A 586 6.05 22.90 -6.85
C SER A 586 5.94 21.47 -7.44
N HIS A 587 5.03 21.28 -8.40
CA HIS A 587 4.71 19.98 -9.00
C HIS A 587 4.30 18.86 -8.00
N GLY A 588 4.04 19.17 -6.73
CA GLY A 588 3.77 18.18 -5.69
C GLY A 588 4.98 17.33 -5.26
N LEU A 589 6.19 17.65 -5.73
CA LEU A 589 7.38 16.82 -5.54
C LEU A 589 8.23 17.32 -4.38
N PHE A 590 8.58 16.41 -3.47
CA PHE A 590 9.38 16.68 -2.27
C PHE A 590 10.26 15.46 -1.94
N ASP A 591 11.21 15.61 -1.04
CA ASP A 591 11.99 14.51 -0.51
C ASP A 591 12.08 14.54 1.04
N LYS A 592 12.92 13.66 1.60
CA LYS A 592 13.10 13.59 3.05
C LYS A 592 13.69 14.88 3.62
N THR A 593 14.55 15.56 2.87
CA THR A 593 15.16 16.83 3.27
C THR A 593 14.09 17.90 3.40
N SER A 594 13.19 18.02 2.42
CA SER A 594 12.07 18.97 2.46
C SER A 594 11.21 18.78 3.71
N LEU A 595 10.85 17.52 4.00
CA LEU A 595 10.05 17.18 5.19
C LEU A 595 10.78 17.47 6.50
N ASN A 596 12.08 17.21 6.57
CA ASN A 596 12.87 17.50 7.76
C ASN A 596 12.92 19.00 8.02
N ILE A 597 13.19 19.82 6.99
CA ILE A 597 13.20 21.29 7.11
C ILE A 597 11.86 21.78 7.65
N LEU A 598 10.74 21.37 7.04
CA LEU A 598 9.40 21.80 7.47
C LEU A 598 9.10 21.40 8.92
N LYS A 599 9.52 20.21 9.35
CA LYS A 599 9.32 19.73 10.74
C LYS A 599 10.20 20.48 11.74
N GLU A 600 11.50 20.59 11.45
CA GLU A 600 12.48 21.18 12.36
C GLU A 600 12.30 22.69 12.49
N LYS A 601 12.05 23.38 11.38
CA LYS A 601 11.83 24.84 11.39
C LYS A 601 10.41 25.20 11.79
N SER A 602 9.44 24.29 11.60
CA SER A 602 8.02 24.54 11.85
C SER A 602 7.52 25.84 11.18
N CYS A 603 8.06 26.13 9.98
CA CYS A 603 7.84 27.39 9.28
C CYS A 603 6.44 27.50 8.68
N TYR A 604 5.78 26.38 8.38
CA TYR A 604 4.39 26.33 7.94
C TYR A 604 3.56 25.44 8.87
N ARG A 605 2.25 25.69 8.91
CA ARG A 605 1.30 24.88 9.66
C ARG A 605 0.90 23.63 8.89
N LEU A 606 0.68 23.74 7.59
CA LEU A 606 0.33 22.65 6.68
C LEU A 606 1.08 22.80 5.35
N ALA A 607 1.41 21.66 4.71
CA ALA A 607 1.92 21.66 3.34
C ALA A 607 1.16 20.67 2.44
N PHE A 608 0.97 21.05 1.18
CA PHE A 608 0.09 20.38 0.22
C PHE A 608 0.85 19.87 -1.00
N VAL A 609 0.51 18.65 -1.44
CA VAL A 609 1.06 17.99 -2.63
C VAL A 609 0.02 17.94 -3.76
N ALA A 610 0.48 17.81 -5.00
CA ALA A 610 -0.38 17.54 -6.15
C ALA A 610 -0.81 16.06 -6.16
N GLY A 611 -2.09 15.80 -6.38
CA GLY A 611 -2.67 14.46 -6.39
C GLY A 611 -2.83 13.80 -5.00
N GLY A 612 -3.41 12.59 -5.01
CA GLY A 612 -3.58 11.75 -3.79
C GLY A 612 -5.01 11.68 -3.23
N GLY A 613 -5.99 12.34 -3.87
CA GLY A 613 -7.42 12.15 -3.57
C GLY A 613 -7.91 12.95 -2.37
N VAL A 614 -8.91 12.43 -1.65
CA VAL A 614 -9.58 13.21 -0.60
C VAL A 614 -8.75 13.30 0.67
N THR A 615 -8.57 14.53 1.17
CA THR A 615 -7.96 14.80 2.47
C THR A 615 -8.90 14.42 3.61
N ASN A 616 -8.67 13.25 4.19
CA ASN A 616 -9.11 12.99 5.55
C ASN A 616 -7.95 13.29 6.49
N ARG A 617 -8.00 14.42 7.22
CA ARG A 617 -6.99 14.78 8.22
C ARG A 617 -6.81 13.73 9.32
N PHE A 618 -7.74 12.78 9.45
CA PHE A 618 -7.59 11.61 10.32
C PHE A 618 -6.72 10.49 9.73
N SER A 619 -6.56 10.40 8.41
CA SER A 619 -5.77 9.34 7.74
C SER A 619 -4.40 9.80 7.24
N SER A 620 -4.17 11.11 7.04
CA SER A 620 -2.86 11.64 6.69
C SER A 620 -1.96 11.64 7.93
N ALA A 621 -0.97 10.74 7.96
CA ALA A 621 -0.04 10.61 9.09
C ALA A 621 0.88 11.82 9.30
N ASP A 622 0.91 12.76 8.34
CA ASP A 622 1.83 13.89 8.33
C ASP A 622 1.16 15.12 7.68
N HIS A 623 1.14 16.23 8.41
CA HIS A 623 0.48 17.50 8.01
C HIS A 623 1.23 18.24 6.89
N TYR A 624 2.41 17.75 6.52
CA TYR A 624 3.23 18.33 5.44
C TYR A 624 3.09 17.59 4.11
N ILE A 625 2.16 16.65 3.98
CA ILE A 625 1.93 15.87 2.74
C ILE A 625 0.44 15.72 2.45
N LEU A 626 -0.31 16.81 2.62
CA LEU A 626 -1.76 16.77 2.44
C LEU A 626 -2.12 16.73 0.94
N PRO A 627 -2.90 15.73 0.48
CA PRO A 627 -3.23 15.61 -0.93
C PRO A 627 -4.22 16.68 -1.39
N ARG A 628 -4.17 17.00 -2.68
CA ARG A 628 -5.15 17.83 -3.37
C ARG A 628 -5.69 17.13 -4.61
N VAL A 629 -6.83 17.59 -5.09
CA VAL A 629 -7.50 17.08 -6.29
C VAL A 629 -7.42 18.12 -7.39
N ASP A 630 -6.75 17.74 -8.48
CA ASP A 630 -6.59 18.59 -9.66
C ASP A 630 -7.93 18.80 -10.39
N CYS A 631 -8.19 20.06 -10.74
CA CYS A 631 -9.36 20.53 -11.45
C CYS A 631 -8.94 21.09 -12.83
N GLU A 632 -9.23 20.30 -13.88
CA GLU A 632 -8.90 20.60 -15.28
C GLU A 632 -9.96 20.00 -16.22
N ASP A 633 -10.25 20.67 -17.34
CA ASP A 633 -11.24 20.19 -18.31
C ASP A 633 -10.91 18.77 -18.81
N GLY A 634 -11.90 17.87 -18.73
CA GLY A 634 -11.74 16.44 -19.04
C GLY A 634 -11.41 15.54 -17.85
N LEU A 635 -10.99 16.10 -16.71
CA LEU A 635 -10.75 15.35 -15.45
C LEU A 635 -11.84 15.57 -14.39
N GLU A 636 -12.60 16.67 -14.48
CA GLU A 636 -13.47 17.15 -13.39
C GLU A 636 -14.79 16.41 -13.27
N THR A 637 -15.45 16.17 -14.41
CA THR A 637 -16.79 15.59 -14.46
C THR A 637 -16.78 14.19 -13.86
N PHE A 638 -15.68 13.44 -14.00
CA PHE A 638 -15.56 12.08 -13.49
C PHE A 638 -15.18 12.02 -12.01
N LYS A 639 -14.38 12.96 -11.49
CA LYS A 639 -13.93 12.97 -10.09
C LYS A 639 -14.98 13.57 -9.14
N ILE A 640 -15.58 14.70 -9.48
CA ILE A 640 -16.57 15.37 -8.60
C ILE A 640 -17.87 14.54 -8.52
N ILE A 641 -18.35 13.97 -9.63
CA ILE A 641 -19.55 13.12 -9.64
C ILE A 641 -19.34 11.82 -8.83
N ASN A 642 -18.14 11.25 -8.81
CA ASN A 642 -17.84 10.05 -8.03
C ASN A 642 -17.59 10.34 -6.54
N VAL A 643 -17.06 11.52 -6.19
CA VAL A 643 -16.86 11.92 -4.78
C VAL A 643 -18.18 12.30 -4.09
N PHE A 644 -19.16 12.82 -4.83
CA PHE A 644 -20.43 13.33 -4.28
C PHE A 644 -21.70 12.64 -4.84
N GLY A 645 -21.55 11.50 -5.52
CA GLY A 645 -22.61 10.81 -6.26
C GLY A 645 -23.98 10.81 -5.57
N LYS A 646 -24.94 11.50 -6.20
CA LYS A 646 -26.40 11.49 -5.98
C LYS A 646 -26.87 11.00 -4.59
N SER A 647 -26.66 11.81 -3.57
CA SER A 647 -27.43 11.74 -2.32
C SER A 647 -28.86 12.32 -2.49
N LYS A 648 -29.55 11.95 -3.57
CA LYS A 648 -31.02 11.99 -3.67
C LYS A 648 -31.56 10.56 -3.60
N LEU A 649 -31.27 9.87 -2.51
CA LEU A 649 -32.21 8.89 -1.96
C LEU A 649 -33.34 9.70 -1.30
N ILE A 650 -34.20 10.25 -2.15
CA ILE A 650 -35.56 10.57 -1.75
C ILE A 650 -36.16 9.22 -1.40
N TYR A 651 -36.22 8.89 -0.12
CA TYR A 651 -37.16 7.88 0.37
C TYR A 651 -38.56 8.43 0.07
N ARG A 652 -39.07 8.14 -1.13
CA ARG A 652 -40.52 8.08 -1.34
C ARG A 652 -40.97 6.77 -0.69
N ARG A 653 -42.04 6.93 0.10
CA ARG A 653 -42.63 5.99 1.05
C ARG A 653 -42.65 4.54 0.60
#